data_AF-A0A7R8WDR9-F1
#
_entry.id   AF-A0A7R8WDR9-F1
#
_cell.length_a   1.000
_cell.length_b   1.000
_cell.length_c   1.000
_cell.angle_alpha   90.00
_cell.angle_beta   90.00
_cell.angle_gamma   90.00
#
_symmetry.space_group_name_H-M   'P 1'
#
loop_
_entity.id
_entity.type
_entity.pdbx_description
1 polymer ?
#
loop_
_entity_poly.entity_id
_entity_poly.type
_entity_poly.pdbx_seq_one_letter_code
_entity_poly.pdbx_strand_id
1 'polypeptide(L)'
;MNDMQIDRPLRNGRGTGLASPVAGGAFAYHPPISLKAAIGWCSHPVKVTAASKTILSCSCFLRMSIKLIGQSGQLLTQSVVSKRRSSLTLNTRNFFGYIKNKLLAPALGSTEEEPGKSVVQDDAKKKDVADGGKGYSLMERCRIAEVCGSFGHTDLAHFLSVQSDLAAEVLKVYSAEEQRERYLSKLATGELQAAWCLDDEGGSDVEFLRTIAHGIVPEEENETGHYILNGRKKFVASLGSPNIFFVFALTEMVNEYKNQAMLPIVCIVEKDSPGVEILPDRTVSVGLHSTKFHEVVFNNVHVPLENLVGVGETNAFHIRFHGTAVAGVTSLASTAGFIKWTIQEVLPYIHSTKVVKSKMADHAFVEHYLTQMSILAYTAESMAYLTAGLTDSKEFQDVLMESVICQIYSSEALYKTADMLNQLVGKQTAFQDGDGKFGRIYRDCLQQSAMIEDTILKMFVALHGIQHVGIKHGSHLEKLRHPLQNPKEVIKYNISALKAPFFRFNKHPKLRDNIFGSLHPSLKKSADEVERLCILFEKAIEMCVLYNSVATIQEHYCLMRMSEVATYLFGMCAVMARASRSYCIGLQDADYDMFLADLVVRQWKYDVEARLLKPLFGVKHMTPRLPQSVLVGSSGVQPFATGVSTPPAVRAAPNPIGHPTKKSPYVTDLPRLPVPPLESTLKKFLKTVRPHVDEDEFQTTEKLVAEFGRPGGIGQELQVMLEQRARQTENWLADWWLNTAYLEQRGPVVVTSSPGILLPAMKFERVEDQLWAAAGAAAAIVEFTDLVNQQLIPQERQGKFPLDMSQYGKVFCTMRVPGVTRDKMLSFGEERPTHIIVAHNNHFFRVEVYGENRQPLSHMQLYDQLLQVVAQSREKTLPLGVLTSDERSRWGQNYEILMNDFTNSIKLDVMNKAKFLLCLDGPNRVMPENAPDERTAAALQMIHGCGVQGNAGNRWFDKTVQLIVGREGQIGVTYEHTPAEGPPIATLCDFITDRMIEGEQRGTLNAVLLKEGPERLDFEVPSNLLLAMKEAESALERMVDDLEMTAYVFPHYGKNYIKSLGLSPDSYIQMALQLAFFKIHAEPGAAYESASTRRYVGGRTETIRSCSPESVLFCQAMEAKSGSDKEKFESLKRAVNAHKEYVSEAVAGYGVDRHLLGLKLVALDAGMNLPPLYMDAGYIRSAYFRLSTSQVPSRFDTVMFFGPMFPDGYAICYNPREDCINLGLSSFKSCPETFSREFRNQLEKSLLQMRDISLSYSKAKL
;
A
#
# COMPACT_ATOMS: atom_id res chain seq x y z
N MET A 1 4.70 -21.16 -58.51
CA MET A 1 5.51 -21.95 -59.45
C MET A 1 6.66 -22.56 -58.66
N ASN A 2 6.61 -23.89 -58.57
CA ASN A 2 7.67 -24.88 -58.48
C ASN A 2 9.13 -24.44 -58.18
N ASP A 3 9.64 -25.06 -57.12
CA ASP A 3 10.78 -26.01 -57.13
C ASP A 3 12.24 -25.56 -57.33
N MET A 4 12.99 -25.85 -56.25
CA MET A 4 14.18 -26.73 -56.20
C MET A 4 15.52 -26.33 -56.84
N GLN A 5 16.55 -26.31 -55.94
CA GLN A 5 17.84 -27.04 -56.04
C GLN A 5 18.86 -26.60 -57.14
N ILE A 6 20.19 -26.78 -57.03
CA ILE A 6 21.12 -27.18 -55.94
C ILE A 6 22.56 -26.71 -56.33
N ASP A 7 23.45 -26.57 -55.34
CA ASP A 7 24.95 -26.56 -55.38
C ASP A 7 25.81 -25.59 -56.25
N ARG A 8 26.58 -24.73 -55.53
CA ARG A 8 28.08 -24.67 -55.42
C ARG A 8 28.99 -24.47 -56.67
N PRO A 9 30.31 -24.13 -56.51
CA PRO A 9 31.03 -23.36 -55.45
C PRO A 9 32.21 -22.44 -55.94
N LEU A 10 32.80 -21.64 -55.01
CA LEU A 10 34.18 -21.03 -55.07
C LEU A 10 34.41 -19.95 -56.18
N ARG A 11 35.36 -18.97 -56.14
CA ARG A 11 36.51 -18.65 -55.25
C ARG A 11 36.91 -17.15 -55.40
N ASN A 12 37.64 -16.62 -54.40
CA ASN A 12 38.52 -15.42 -54.30
C ASN A 12 38.90 -14.63 -55.59
N GLY A 13 39.20 -13.31 -55.58
CA GLY A 13 39.27 -12.30 -54.50
C GLY A 13 40.33 -11.17 -54.78
N ARG A 14 40.42 -10.14 -53.91
CA ARG A 14 41.34 -8.95 -53.95
C ARG A 14 41.03 -7.95 -55.11
N GLY A 15 41.22 -6.62 -55.06
CA GLY A 15 41.74 -5.59 -54.14
C GLY A 15 42.11 -4.34 -55.00
N THR A 16 42.24 -3.06 -54.60
CA THR A 16 42.23 -2.24 -53.36
C THR A 16 41.80 -0.79 -53.77
N GLY A 17 41.70 0.30 -52.97
CA GLY A 17 41.82 0.61 -51.53
C GLY A 17 42.17 2.11 -51.29
N LEU A 18 41.91 2.65 -50.08
CA LEU A 18 42.28 4.00 -49.55
C LEU A 18 41.52 5.24 -50.13
N ALA A 19 41.09 6.27 -49.38
CA ALA A 19 41.15 6.52 -47.91
C ALA A 19 40.13 7.60 -47.42
N SER A 20 39.79 7.58 -46.11
CA SER A 20 39.36 8.71 -45.24
C SER A 20 37.97 9.37 -45.51
N PRO A 21 37.12 9.74 -44.51
CA PRO A 21 37.51 10.42 -43.26
C PRO A 21 36.78 10.04 -41.94
N VAL A 22 37.18 10.73 -40.88
CA VAL A 22 36.75 10.66 -39.47
C VAL A 22 35.32 11.15 -39.24
N ALA A 23 34.57 10.50 -38.33
CA ALA A 23 33.32 11.01 -37.77
C ALA A 23 33.20 10.66 -36.26
N GLY A 24 32.58 11.56 -35.48
CA GLY A 24 32.42 11.44 -34.03
C GLY A 24 31.37 10.42 -33.59
N GLY A 25 31.50 9.92 -32.37
CA GLY A 25 30.77 8.74 -31.91
C GLY A 25 29.33 8.95 -31.43
N ALA A 26 28.52 7.91 -31.62
CA ALA A 26 27.31 7.64 -30.87
C ALA A 26 27.37 6.18 -30.39
N PHE A 27 27.29 5.95 -29.08
CA PHE A 27 27.25 4.59 -28.53
C PHE A 27 25.85 3.99 -28.68
N ALA A 28 25.76 2.88 -29.40
CA ALA A 28 24.51 2.21 -29.71
C ALA A 28 24.07 1.24 -28.59
N TYR A 29 22.76 1.13 -28.40
CA TYR A 29 22.15 0.06 -27.59
C TYR A 29 22.34 -1.30 -28.26
N HIS A 30 22.75 -2.31 -27.48
CA HIS A 30 22.71 -3.72 -27.93
C HIS A 30 21.27 -4.25 -27.99
N PRO A 31 20.96 -5.20 -28.91
CA PRO A 31 19.62 -5.76 -29.07
C PRO A 31 19.26 -6.79 -27.98
N PRO A 32 17.96 -7.05 -27.73
CA PRO A 32 17.52 -7.95 -26.67
C PRO A 32 17.84 -9.42 -26.94
N ILE A 33 18.21 -10.12 -25.87
CA ILE A 33 18.62 -11.52 -25.84
C ILE A 33 17.41 -12.44 -26.19
N SER A 34 17.61 -13.40 -27.10
CA SER A 34 16.54 -14.33 -27.51
C SER A 34 16.20 -15.38 -26.44
N LEU A 35 14.99 -15.96 -26.51
CA LEU A 35 14.49 -16.98 -25.59
C LEU A 35 15.47 -18.17 -25.42
N LYS A 36 16.22 -18.54 -26.48
CA LYS A 36 17.23 -19.61 -26.43
C LYS A 36 18.40 -19.32 -25.49
N ALA A 37 18.77 -18.06 -25.30
CA ALA A 37 19.88 -17.70 -24.43
C ALA A 37 19.44 -17.59 -22.96
N ALA A 38 18.18 -17.25 -22.67
CA ALA A 38 17.60 -17.42 -21.32
C ALA A 38 17.45 -18.92 -20.95
N ILE A 39 17.11 -19.78 -21.93
CA ILE A 39 17.16 -21.24 -21.77
C ILE A 39 18.61 -21.75 -21.60
N GLY A 40 19.60 -21.01 -22.11
CA GLY A 40 21.02 -21.30 -21.96
C GLY A 40 21.58 -21.09 -20.54
N TRP A 41 20.82 -20.49 -19.62
CA TRP A 41 21.24 -20.28 -18.22
C TRP A 41 21.07 -21.54 -17.35
N CYS A 42 20.55 -22.63 -17.91
CA CYS A 42 20.67 -23.99 -17.37
C CYS A 42 21.13 -24.95 -18.49
N SER A 43 22.25 -24.63 -19.15
CA SER A 43 22.72 -25.32 -20.36
C SER A 43 23.45 -26.66 -20.14
N HIS A 44 23.25 -27.31 -18.99
CA HIS A 44 23.55 -28.73 -18.85
C HIS A 44 22.25 -29.55 -18.84
N PRO A 45 22.14 -30.60 -19.67
CA PRO A 45 20.93 -31.40 -19.79
C PRO A 45 20.81 -32.38 -18.62
N VAL A 46 20.60 -31.84 -17.41
CA VAL A 46 19.88 -32.59 -16.38
C VAL A 46 18.56 -32.98 -17.02
N LYS A 47 18.37 -34.29 -17.25
CA LYS A 47 17.09 -34.81 -17.75
C LYS A 47 16.01 -34.24 -16.86
N VAL A 48 15.01 -33.58 -17.45
CA VAL A 48 13.87 -33.01 -16.73
C VAL A 48 13.07 -34.19 -16.16
N THR A 49 13.46 -34.58 -14.94
CA THR A 49 13.05 -35.80 -14.24
C THR A 49 11.75 -35.56 -13.47
N ALA A 50 11.33 -36.56 -12.68
CA ALA A 50 9.97 -36.62 -12.13
C ALA A 50 9.57 -35.35 -11.35
N ALA A 51 10.47 -34.74 -10.57
CA ALA A 51 10.22 -33.59 -9.71
C ALA A 51 9.45 -32.44 -10.38
N SER A 52 9.77 -32.10 -11.64
CA SER A 52 9.09 -31.02 -12.36
C SER A 52 7.62 -31.36 -12.68
N LYS A 53 7.30 -32.64 -12.89
CA LYS A 53 5.92 -33.12 -13.06
C LYS A 53 5.17 -33.13 -11.72
N THR A 54 5.84 -33.21 -10.58
CA THR A 54 5.23 -33.54 -9.28
C THR A 54 4.29 -32.44 -8.76
N ILE A 55 4.71 -31.18 -8.76
CA ILE A 55 3.89 -30.04 -8.27
C ILE A 55 2.66 -29.78 -9.17
N LEU A 56 2.76 -30.10 -10.46
CA LEU A 56 1.71 -29.84 -11.47
C LEU A 56 0.90 -31.09 -11.86
N SER A 57 1.10 -32.22 -11.16
CA SER A 57 0.38 -33.47 -11.39
C SER A 57 0.05 -34.14 -10.05
N CYS A 58 -0.73 -33.42 -9.23
CA CYS A 58 -1.14 -33.79 -7.87
C CYS A 58 -1.69 -35.24 -7.74
N SER A 59 -2.26 -35.82 -8.80
CA SER A 59 -2.73 -37.21 -8.82
C SER A 59 -1.61 -38.27 -8.75
N CYS A 60 -0.50 -38.08 -9.47
CA CYS A 60 0.63 -39.02 -9.44
C CYS A 60 1.25 -39.09 -8.05
N PHE A 61 1.39 -37.93 -7.39
CA PHE A 61 1.87 -37.80 -6.03
C PHE A 61 1.00 -38.61 -5.05
N LEU A 62 -0.32 -38.36 -5.00
CA LEU A 62 -1.20 -39.05 -4.05
C LEU A 62 -1.32 -40.57 -4.27
N ARG A 63 -1.33 -41.07 -5.52
CA ARG A 63 -1.36 -42.53 -5.83
C ARG A 63 -0.19 -43.27 -5.17
N MET A 64 0.91 -42.56 -4.97
CA MET A 64 2.23 -43.04 -4.61
C MET A 64 2.51 -42.81 -3.13
N SER A 65 2.16 -41.65 -2.58
CA SER A 65 2.14 -41.37 -1.14
C SER A 65 1.37 -42.46 -0.37
N ILE A 66 0.21 -42.85 -0.88
CA ILE A 66 -0.68 -43.82 -0.22
C ILE A 66 -0.10 -45.25 -0.23
N LYS A 67 0.73 -45.58 -1.24
CA LYS A 67 1.53 -46.83 -1.24
C LYS A 67 2.71 -46.76 -0.27
N LEU A 68 3.46 -45.65 -0.27
CA LEU A 68 4.72 -45.52 0.46
C LEU A 68 4.52 -45.38 1.98
N ILE A 69 3.61 -44.51 2.41
CA ILE A 69 3.23 -44.44 3.84
C ILE A 69 2.72 -45.83 4.29
N GLY A 70 2.11 -46.61 3.37
CA GLY A 70 1.78 -48.03 3.51
C GLY A 70 2.84 -48.86 4.22
N GLN A 71 4.10 -48.75 3.80
CA GLN A 71 5.24 -49.55 4.28
C GLN A 71 5.83 -49.03 5.60
N SER A 72 5.73 -47.73 5.89
CA SER A 72 6.34 -47.04 7.04
C SER A 72 5.62 -47.22 8.39
N GLY A 73 4.84 -48.29 8.55
CA GLY A 73 3.62 -48.28 9.37
C GLY A 73 3.74 -48.32 10.90
N GLN A 74 4.89 -48.63 11.49
CA GLN A 74 4.99 -48.89 12.94
C GLN A 74 5.39 -47.68 13.81
N LEU A 75 5.93 -46.60 13.23
CA LEU A 75 6.53 -45.50 14.02
C LEU A 75 5.58 -44.32 14.32
N LEU A 76 4.52 -44.14 13.53
CA LEU A 76 3.69 -42.91 13.52
C LEU A 76 2.63 -42.80 14.63
N THR A 77 2.36 -43.85 15.41
CA THR A 77 1.20 -43.91 16.32
C THR A 77 1.47 -43.76 17.82
N GLN A 78 2.72 -43.81 18.28
CA GLN A 78 2.99 -43.77 19.72
C GLN A 78 3.06 -42.36 20.33
N SER A 79 3.00 -41.27 19.55
CA SER A 79 3.22 -39.91 20.06
C SER A 79 1.97 -39.19 20.61
N VAL A 80 0.76 -39.61 20.24
CA VAL A 80 -0.49 -38.88 20.62
C VAL A 80 -1.20 -39.47 21.83
N VAL A 81 -1.03 -40.77 22.14
CA VAL A 81 -1.72 -41.43 23.26
C VAL A 81 -0.74 -42.16 24.19
N SER A 82 -0.05 -41.40 25.06
CA SER A 82 0.42 -41.96 26.33
C SER A 82 0.17 -41.03 27.52
N LYS A 83 -0.99 -41.22 28.17
CA LYS A 83 -1.19 -40.76 29.54
C LYS A 83 -0.21 -41.50 30.46
N ARG A 84 0.80 -40.81 31.00
CA ARG A 84 1.31 -41.08 32.35
C ARG A 84 2.04 -39.89 32.96
N ARG A 85 1.55 -39.45 34.12
CA ARG A 85 2.27 -38.54 35.03
C ARG A 85 3.54 -39.23 35.52
N SER A 86 4.70 -38.64 35.25
CA SER A 86 5.88 -38.78 36.10
C SER A 86 6.83 -37.62 35.81
N SER A 87 7.04 -36.75 36.80
CA SER A 87 8.08 -35.72 36.77
C SER A 87 9.45 -36.37 36.60
N LEU A 88 10.08 -36.16 35.46
CA LEU A 88 11.39 -36.72 35.13
C LEU A 88 12.23 -35.67 34.40
N THR A 89 12.90 -34.83 35.20
CA THR A 89 14.08 -34.09 34.77
C THR A 89 15.18 -35.09 34.43
N LEU A 90 15.20 -35.57 33.18
CA LEU A 90 16.26 -36.42 32.69
C LEU A 90 17.54 -35.58 32.55
N ASN A 91 18.48 -35.80 33.47
CA ASN A 91 19.83 -35.28 33.33
C ASN A 91 20.48 -35.86 32.06
N THR A 92 21.23 -35.05 31.30
CA THR A 92 21.62 -35.29 29.90
C THR A 92 22.30 -36.65 29.65
N ARG A 93 22.98 -37.20 30.68
CA ARG A 93 23.57 -38.55 30.66
C ARG A 93 22.57 -39.69 30.38
N ASN A 94 21.30 -39.56 30.77
CA ASN A 94 20.29 -40.62 30.61
C ASN A 94 19.52 -40.53 29.27
N PHE A 95 19.61 -39.41 28.55
CA PHE A 95 18.86 -39.16 27.31
C PHE A 95 19.22 -40.16 26.20
N PHE A 96 20.51 -40.36 25.94
CA PHE A 96 20.99 -41.33 24.94
C PHE A 96 20.63 -42.78 25.30
N GLY A 97 20.62 -43.13 26.60
CA GLY A 97 20.15 -44.44 27.07
C GLY A 97 18.64 -44.66 26.85
N TYR A 98 17.83 -43.60 27.01
CA TYR A 98 16.39 -43.64 26.73
C TYR A 98 16.09 -43.80 25.23
N ILE A 99 16.78 -43.05 24.35
CA ILE A 99 16.67 -43.22 22.90
C ILE A 99 17.05 -44.66 22.49
N LYS A 100 18.21 -45.15 22.94
CA LYS A 100 18.71 -46.49 22.59
C LYS A 100 17.81 -47.63 23.09
N ASN A 101 17.36 -47.58 24.35
CA ASN A 101 16.73 -48.72 25.00
C ASN A 101 15.19 -48.71 25.01
N LYS A 102 14.53 -47.57 24.72
CA LYS A 102 13.05 -47.48 24.74
C LYS A 102 12.41 -46.97 23.44
N LEU A 103 13.08 -46.13 22.67
CA LEU A 103 12.52 -45.57 21.43
C LEU A 103 12.96 -46.34 20.17
N LEU A 104 14.22 -46.75 20.10
CA LEU A 104 14.76 -47.52 18.95
C LEU A 104 14.53 -49.03 19.08
N ALA A 105 14.57 -49.59 20.29
CA ALA A 105 14.41 -51.03 20.50
C ALA A 105 13.06 -51.60 19.98
N PRO A 106 11.90 -50.93 20.11
CA PRO A 106 10.65 -51.41 19.51
C PRO A 106 10.60 -51.31 17.98
N ALA A 107 11.42 -50.44 17.38
CA ALA A 107 11.51 -50.28 15.92
C ALA A 107 12.42 -51.33 15.26
N LEU A 108 13.26 -51.99 16.04
CA LEU A 108 14.17 -53.07 15.62
C LEU A 108 13.56 -54.47 15.80
N GLY A 109 12.22 -54.58 15.72
CA GLY A 109 11.50 -55.84 15.88
C GLY A 109 11.92 -56.88 14.84
N SER A 110 12.42 -58.01 15.31
CA SER A 110 12.93 -59.11 14.48
C SER A 110 11.83 -59.77 13.63
N THR A 111 11.97 -59.70 12.32
CA THR A 111 11.33 -60.64 11.38
C THR A 111 12.40 -61.35 10.57
N GLU A 112 12.71 -62.58 10.96
CA GLU A 112 13.39 -63.54 10.08
C GLU A 112 12.39 -63.99 9.00
N GLU A 113 12.48 -63.44 7.79
CA GLU A 113 11.89 -64.03 6.59
C GLU A 113 12.93 -64.06 5.46
N GLU A 114 12.87 -65.12 4.65
CA GLU A 114 13.94 -65.55 3.74
C GLU A 114 14.12 -64.67 2.46
N PRO A 115 15.30 -64.74 1.79
CA PRO A 115 15.82 -63.63 0.99
C PRO A 115 15.20 -63.47 -0.42
N GLY A 116 14.14 -62.65 -0.51
CA GLY A 116 13.49 -62.23 -1.75
C GLY A 116 14.12 -61.01 -2.46
N LYS A 117 15.33 -61.15 -3.04
CA LYS A 117 15.94 -60.24 -4.05
C LYS A 117 15.73 -58.72 -3.88
N SER A 118 16.37 -58.12 -2.89
CA SER A 118 16.41 -56.65 -2.67
C SER A 118 17.82 -56.04 -2.93
N VAL A 119 18.47 -56.45 -4.03
CA VAL A 119 19.93 -56.30 -4.25
C VAL A 119 20.52 -54.91 -3.93
N VAL A 120 19.85 -53.80 -4.31
CA VAL A 120 20.44 -52.44 -4.21
C VAL A 120 20.33 -51.77 -2.82
N GLN A 121 19.28 -52.04 -2.04
CA GLN A 121 19.16 -51.42 -0.69
C GLN A 121 20.02 -52.14 0.35
N ASP A 122 20.21 -53.44 0.15
CA ASP A 122 21.05 -54.28 1.00
C ASP A 122 22.52 -53.86 0.87
N ASP A 123 22.98 -53.55 -0.34
CA ASP A 123 24.34 -53.06 -0.59
C ASP A 123 24.56 -51.63 -0.07
N ALA A 124 23.58 -50.72 -0.19
CA ALA A 124 23.67 -49.39 0.41
C ALA A 124 23.73 -49.43 1.95
N LYS A 125 22.90 -50.25 2.61
CA LYS A 125 22.97 -50.42 4.07
C LYS A 125 24.25 -51.15 4.50
N LYS A 126 24.75 -52.12 3.75
CA LYS A 126 26.06 -52.76 4.03
C LYS A 126 27.21 -51.78 3.89
N LYS A 127 27.17 -50.88 2.89
CA LYS A 127 28.20 -49.84 2.69
C LYS A 127 28.17 -48.79 3.80
N ASP A 128 26.98 -48.29 4.17
CA ASP A 128 26.81 -47.39 5.32
C ASP A 128 27.30 -47.97 6.66
N VAL A 129 27.20 -49.29 6.84
CA VAL A 129 27.71 -50.00 8.03
C VAL A 129 29.22 -50.26 7.91
N ALA A 130 29.75 -50.47 6.71
CA ALA A 130 31.19 -50.57 6.46
C ALA A 130 31.92 -49.23 6.72
N ASP A 131 31.27 -48.11 6.36
CA ASP A 131 31.76 -46.74 6.61
C ASP A 131 31.59 -46.29 8.09
N GLY A 132 31.20 -47.19 8.99
CA GLY A 132 31.09 -46.95 10.44
C GLY A 132 29.74 -46.42 10.94
N GLY A 133 28.77 -46.23 10.04
CA GLY A 133 27.42 -45.77 10.36
C GLY A 133 26.48 -46.90 10.83
N LYS A 134 25.22 -46.53 11.10
CA LYS A 134 24.14 -47.47 11.48
C LYS A 134 23.13 -47.78 10.35
N GLY A 135 23.32 -47.21 9.16
CA GLY A 135 22.42 -47.41 8.02
C GLY A 135 20.98 -46.93 8.24
N TYR A 136 20.80 -45.84 9.00
CA TYR A 136 19.48 -45.24 9.23
C TYR A 136 18.95 -44.55 7.97
N SER A 137 17.71 -44.86 7.63
CA SER A 137 16.92 -44.18 6.60
C SER A 137 16.70 -42.69 6.93
N LEU A 138 16.31 -41.89 5.94
CA LEU A 138 15.95 -40.49 6.19
C LEU A 138 14.72 -40.41 7.12
N MET A 139 13.80 -41.36 7.01
CA MET A 139 12.64 -41.46 7.90
C MET A 139 13.03 -41.71 9.37
N GLU A 140 14.02 -42.57 9.63
CA GLU A 140 14.56 -42.80 10.97
C GLU A 140 15.28 -41.55 11.53
N ARG A 141 16.03 -40.83 10.67
CA ARG A 141 16.65 -39.55 11.04
C ARG A 141 15.62 -38.46 11.37
N CYS A 142 14.55 -38.36 10.57
CA CYS A 142 13.43 -37.46 10.87
C CYS A 142 12.81 -37.77 12.24
N ARG A 143 12.71 -39.05 12.62
CA ARG A 143 12.22 -39.44 13.96
C ARG A 143 13.16 -39.03 15.08
N ILE A 144 14.47 -39.11 14.88
CA ILE A 144 15.46 -38.62 15.85
C ILE A 144 15.33 -37.08 16.01
N ALA A 145 15.21 -36.35 14.89
CA ALA A 145 15.04 -34.90 14.90
C ALA A 145 13.74 -34.45 15.57
N GLU A 146 12.59 -35.07 15.25
CA GLU A 146 11.30 -34.79 15.89
C GLU A 146 11.35 -35.05 17.40
N VAL A 147 12.00 -36.13 17.85
CA VAL A 147 12.18 -36.42 19.28
C VAL A 147 13.02 -35.33 19.95
N CYS A 148 14.11 -34.86 19.33
CA CYS A 148 14.91 -33.77 19.88
C CYS A 148 14.09 -32.47 20.01
N GLY A 149 13.33 -32.09 18.98
CA GLY A 149 12.39 -30.97 19.03
C GLY A 149 11.31 -31.14 20.10
N SER A 150 10.78 -32.37 20.29
CA SER A 150 9.74 -32.69 21.29
C SER A 150 10.20 -32.57 22.75
N PHE A 151 11.51 -32.47 23.00
CA PHE A 151 12.09 -32.13 24.31
C PHE A 151 12.61 -30.69 24.38
N GLY A 152 12.35 -29.87 23.36
CA GLY A 152 12.87 -28.51 23.27
C GLY A 152 14.37 -28.45 22.98
N HIS A 153 14.97 -29.46 22.36
CA HIS A 153 16.40 -29.54 22.02
C HIS A 153 16.62 -29.49 20.50
N THR A 154 16.18 -28.40 19.89
CA THR A 154 16.32 -28.14 18.45
C THR A 154 17.76 -27.76 18.07
N ASP A 155 18.53 -27.26 19.04
CA ASP A 155 19.99 -27.10 18.99
C ASP A 155 20.71 -28.42 18.70
N LEU A 156 20.35 -29.49 19.44
CA LEU A 156 20.84 -30.84 19.21
C LEU A 156 20.37 -31.43 17.87
N ALA A 157 19.11 -31.18 17.49
CA ALA A 157 18.58 -31.63 16.20
C ALA A 157 19.35 -31.01 15.03
N HIS A 158 19.64 -29.71 15.10
CA HIS A 158 20.43 -29.00 14.09
C HIS A 158 21.87 -29.54 14.01
N PHE A 159 22.54 -29.72 15.14
CA PHE A 159 23.90 -30.29 15.16
C PHE A 159 23.96 -31.68 14.54
N LEU A 160 23.05 -32.58 14.91
CA LEU A 160 22.97 -33.91 14.33
C LEU A 160 22.79 -33.83 12.81
N SER A 161 21.91 -32.94 12.34
CA SER A 161 21.68 -32.71 10.91
C SER A 161 22.92 -32.19 10.17
N VAL A 162 23.71 -31.28 10.76
CA VAL A 162 25.00 -30.84 10.17
C VAL A 162 25.97 -32.01 10.00
N GLN A 163 26.05 -32.92 10.98
CA GLN A 163 26.94 -34.08 10.88
C GLN A 163 26.41 -35.15 9.91
N SER A 164 25.13 -35.54 10.01
CA SER A 164 24.57 -36.67 9.25
C SER A 164 23.98 -36.31 7.90
N ASP A 165 23.36 -35.15 7.75
CA ASP A 165 22.53 -34.80 6.59
C ASP A 165 23.25 -33.85 5.64
N LEU A 166 24.17 -33.03 6.16
CA LEU A 166 25.10 -32.22 5.37
C LEU A 166 26.43 -32.96 5.14
N ALA A 167 27.28 -33.04 6.16
CA ALA A 167 28.67 -33.49 5.99
C ALA A 167 28.78 -34.94 5.48
N ALA A 168 28.12 -35.89 6.16
CA ALA A 168 28.19 -37.30 5.78
C ALA A 168 27.54 -37.60 4.41
N GLU A 169 26.37 -37.04 4.09
CA GLU A 169 25.74 -37.28 2.76
C GLU A 169 26.54 -36.66 1.62
N VAL A 170 27.08 -35.45 1.80
CA VAL A 170 27.91 -34.81 0.77
C VAL A 170 29.17 -35.63 0.51
N LEU A 171 29.80 -36.17 1.55
CA LEU A 171 30.92 -37.10 1.39
C LEU A 171 30.50 -38.39 0.65
N LYS A 172 29.40 -39.04 1.04
CA LYS A 172 28.93 -40.27 0.39
C LYS A 172 28.66 -40.10 -1.11
N VAL A 173 28.09 -38.96 -1.51
CA VAL A 173 27.61 -38.71 -2.88
C VAL A 173 28.68 -38.06 -3.77
N TYR A 174 29.49 -37.12 -3.24
CA TYR A 174 30.34 -36.24 -4.05
C TYR A 174 31.86 -36.36 -3.77
N SER A 175 32.30 -37.15 -2.77
CA SER A 175 33.73 -37.27 -2.43
C SER A 175 34.38 -38.54 -2.99
N ALA A 176 35.70 -38.47 -3.23
CA ALA A 176 36.52 -39.58 -3.70
C ALA A 176 36.61 -40.72 -2.65
N GLU A 177 37.06 -41.90 -3.06
CA GLU A 177 37.15 -43.07 -2.17
C GLU A 177 38.07 -42.80 -0.96
N GLU A 178 39.24 -42.19 -1.19
CA GLU A 178 40.19 -41.84 -0.13
C GLU A 178 39.60 -40.80 0.85
N GLN A 179 38.78 -39.86 0.35
CA GLN A 179 38.09 -38.87 1.19
C GLN A 179 37.01 -39.53 2.06
N ARG A 180 36.26 -40.49 1.51
CA ARG A 180 35.26 -41.27 2.26
C ARG A 180 35.91 -42.03 3.41
N GLU A 181 36.98 -42.79 3.13
CA GLU A 181 37.72 -43.56 4.14
C GLU A 181 38.31 -42.65 5.24
N ARG A 182 38.90 -41.51 4.85
CA ARG A 182 39.55 -40.55 5.77
C ARG A 182 38.56 -39.87 6.73
N TYR A 183 37.36 -39.52 6.27
CA TYR A 183 36.45 -38.64 7.03
C TYR A 183 35.16 -39.31 7.54
N LEU A 184 34.52 -40.24 6.80
CA LEU A 184 33.19 -40.76 7.18
C LEU A 184 33.20 -41.55 8.50
N SER A 185 34.18 -42.45 8.65
CA SER A 185 34.31 -43.29 9.86
C SER A 185 34.50 -42.45 11.13
N LYS A 186 35.25 -41.35 11.03
CA LYS A 186 35.53 -40.41 12.13
C LYS A 186 34.37 -39.46 12.43
N LEU A 187 33.58 -39.09 11.42
CA LEU A 187 32.32 -38.36 11.62
C LEU A 187 31.27 -39.26 12.30
N ALA A 188 31.21 -40.54 11.92
CA ALA A 188 30.28 -41.51 12.50
C ALA A 188 30.58 -41.85 13.98
N THR A 189 31.85 -41.87 14.38
CA THR A 189 32.26 -42.01 15.80
C THR A 189 32.17 -40.70 16.59
N GLY A 190 32.14 -39.55 15.91
CA GLY A 190 32.21 -38.22 16.53
C GLY A 190 33.63 -37.79 16.95
N GLU A 191 34.67 -38.47 16.46
CA GLU A 191 36.08 -38.06 16.58
C GLU A 191 36.32 -36.75 15.82
N LEU A 192 35.71 -36.61 14.64
CA LEU A 192 35.65 -35.37 13.89
C LEU A 192 34.24 -34.77 14.00
N GLN A 193 34.19 -33.45 14.16
CA GLN A 193 33.00 -32.64 13.98
C GLN A 193 33.17 -31.74 12.76
N ALA A 194 32.23 -31.79 11.82
CA ALA A 194 32.17 -30.92 10.67
C ALA A 194 31.41 -29.62 10.98
N ALA A 195 31.82 -28.52 10.34
CA ALA A 195 31.04 -27.30 10.25
C ALA A 195 30.82 -26.89 8.78
N TRP A 196 29.62 -26.40 8.50
CA TRP A 196 29.20 -25.97 7.16
C TRP A 196 29.54 -24.49 6.97
N CYS A 197 30.41 -24.17 6.01
CA CYS A 197 30.95 -22.83 5.80
C CYS A 197 30.49 -22.27 4.45
N LEU A 198 29.20 -21.90 4.40
CA LEU A 198 28.57 -21.29 3.24
C LEU A 198 28.74 -19.76 3.25
N ASP A 199 28.18 -19.09 4.24
CA ASP A 199 28.07 -17.63 4.35
C ASP A 199 29.42 -16.89 4.50
N ASP A 200 29.65 -15.86 3.69
CA ASP A 200 30.73 -14.87 3.88
C ASP A 200 30.27 -13.42 3.64
N GLU A 201 31.22 -12.50 3.40
CA GLU A 201 30.94 -11.09 3.06
C GLU A 201 30.11 -10.91 1.77
N GLY A 202 29.96 -11.95 0.94
CA GLY A 202 29.07 -12.00 -0.22
C GLY A 202 27.65 -12.50 0.09
N GLY A 203 27.39 -12.91 1.34
CA GLY A 203 26.19 -13.65 1.72
C GLY A 203 26.36 -15.16 1.51
N SER A 204 25.25 -15.84 1.26
CA SER A 204 25.11 -17.30 1.13
C SER A 204 25.06 -17.79 -0.32
N ASP A 205 24.93 -16.87 -1.29
CA ASP A 205 24.80 -17.23 -2.69
C ASP A 205 26.16 -17.59 -3.28
N VAL A 206 26.29 -18.83 -3.76
CA VAL A 206 27.56 -19.44 -4.14
C VAL A 206 28.23 -18.76 -5.33
N GLU A 207 27.46 -18.01 -6.14
CA GLU A 207 27.96 -17.18 -7.24
C GLU A 207 28.60 -15.85 -6.79
N PHE A 208 28.28 -15.36 -5.58
CA PHE A 208 28.69 -14.03 -5.09
C PHE A 208 29.65 -14.06 -3.89
N LEU A 209 30.10 -15.25 -3.48
CA LEU A 209 31.02 -15.45 -2.37
C LEU A 209 32.31 -14.64 -2.52
N ARG A 210 32.84 -14.17 -1.39
CA ARG A 210 34.10 -13.43 -1.29
C ARG A 210 35.28 -14.30 -0.85
N THR A 211 35.01 -15.53 -0.44
CA THR A 211 36.05 -16.54 -0.21
C THR A 211 36.56 -17.05 -1.56
N ILE A 212 37.85 -16.90 -1.82
CA ILE A 212 38.50 -17.25 -3.10
C ILE A 212 39.55 -18.32 -2.87
N ALA A 213 39.61 -19.30 -3.78
CA ALA A 213 40.68 -20.27 -3.89
C ALA A 213 41.46 -20.00 -5.19
N HIS A 214 42.72 -19.61 -5.09
CA HIS A 214 43.58 -19.43 -6.26
C HIS A 214 44.35 -20.72 -6.53
N GLY A 215 44.16 -21.32 -7.71
CA GLY A 215 44.88 -22.52 -8.12
C GLY A 215 46.33 -22.19 -8.46
N ILE A 216 47.28 -22.86 -7.82
CA ILE A 216 48.70 -22.82 -8.16
C ILE A 216 49.02 -24.04 -9.02
N VAL A 217 49.49 -23.74 -10.24
CA VAL A 217 50.06 -24.72 -11.16
C VAL A 217 51.49 -25.03 -10.68
N PRO A 218 51.89 -26.30 -10.53
CA PRO A 218 53.24 -26.66 -10.10
C PRO A 218 54.29 -26.21 -11.12
N GLU A 219 55.45 -25.74 -10.64
CA GLU A 219 56.56 -25.31 -11.51
C GLU A 219 57.45 -26.50 -11.96
N GLU A 220 57.39 -27.65 -11.26
CA GLU A 220 58.12 -28.88 -11.58
C GLU A 220 57.18 -30.08 -11.79
N GLU A 221 57.55 -31.02 -12.69
CA GLU A 221 56.72 -32.19 -13.08
C GLU A 221 56.41 -33.17 -11.93
N ASN A 222 57.06 -33.04 -10.77
CA ASN A 222 56.87 -33.92 -9.61
C ASN A 222 56.02 -33.30 -8.48
N GLU A 223 55.61 -32.03 -8.58
CA GLU A 223 54.76 -31.39 -7.57
C GLU A 223 53.28 -31.51 -7.93
N THR A 224 52.44 -31.81 -6.94
CA THR A 224 50.98 -31.72 -7.09
C THR A 224 50.53 -30.28 -6.94
N GLY A 225 49.72 -29.80 -7.89
CA GLY A 225 49.08 -28.49 -7.77
C GLY A 225 48.22 -28.39 -6.50
N HIS A 226 48.01 -27.17 -6.01
CA HIS A 226 47.21 -26.91 -4.82
C HIS A 226 46.49 -25.57 -4.93
N TYR A 227 45.48 -25.36 -4.11
CA TYR A 227 44.80 -24.07 -4.00
C TYR A 227 45.33 -23.29 -2.80
N ILE A 228 45.48 -21.97 -2.95
CA ILE A 228 45.61 -21.06 -1.81
C ILE A 228 44.24 -20.45 -1.54
N LEU A 229 43.64 -20.83 -0.41
CA LEU A 229 42.34 -20.36 0.06
C LEU A 229 42.50 -19.10 0.91
N ASN A 230 41.75 -18.05 0.54
CA ASN A 230 41.67 -16.79 1.26
C ASN A 230 40.21 -16.35 1.43
N GLY A 231 39.80 -15.98 2.64
CA GLY A 231 38.45 -15.47 2.91
C GLY A 231 38.03 -15.52 4.37
N ARG A 232 36.79 -15.14 4.64
CA ARG A 232 36.21 -15.09 6.00
C ARG A 232 34.77 -15.57 5.99
N LYS A 233 34.52 -16.71 6.62
CA LYS A 233 33.20 -17.32 6.76
C LYS A 233 32.54 -16.84 8.05
N LYS A 234 31.23 -16.60 7.99
CA LYS A 234 30.40 -16.04 9.06
C LYS A 234 29.34 -17.04 9.50
N PHE A 235 28.77 -16.80 10.67
CA PHE A 235 27.66 -17.59 11.24
C PHE A 235 27.91 -19.11 11.24
N VAL A 236 29.17 -19.53 11.37
CA VAL A 236 29.57 -20.94 11.31
C VAL A 236 29.09 -21.64 12.58
N ALA A 237 27.95 -22.31 12.48
CA ALA A 237 27.23 -22.90 13.60
C ALA A 237 27.88 -24.20 14.10
N SER A 238 28.04 -24.33 15.41
CA SER A 238 28.56 -25.55 16.05
C SER A 238 28.13 -25.67 17.51
N LEU A 239 27.86 -26.89 17.99
CA LEU A 239 27.72 -27.18 19.45
C LEU A 239 29.08 -27.41 20.14
N GLY A 240 30.18 -27.48 19.38
CA GLY A 240 31.53 -27.78 19.87
C GLY A 240 32.61 -27.02 19.10
N SER A 241 33.85 -27.48 19.17
CA SER A 241 34.92 -26.99 18.27
C SER A 241 34.98 -27.89 17.05
N PRO A 242 34.58 -27.43 15.85
CA PRO A 242 34.68 -28.23 14.64
C PRO A 242 36.14 -28.55 14.31
N ASN A 243 36.37 -29.75 13.79
CA ASN A 243 37.68 -30.24 13.36
C ASN A 243 37.88 -30.06 11.85
N ILE A 244 36.79 -30.11 11.06
CA ILE A 244 36.82 -29.94 9.61
C ILE A 244 35.75 -28.93 9.17
N PHE A 245 36.07 -28.16 8.13
CA PHE A 245 35.22 -27.14 7.54
C PHE A 245 34.92 -27.50 6.09
N PHE A 246 33.63 -27.56 5.73
CA PHE A 246 33.20 -27.63 4.32
C PHE A 246 33.07 -26.20 3.80
N VAL A 247 34.13 -25.69 3.17
CA VAL A 247 34.26 -24.30 2.75
C VAL A 247 33.84 -24.14 1.29
N PHE A 248 32.79 -23.35 1.07
CA PHE A 248 32.38 -22.91 -0.25
C PHE A 248 33.25 -21.72 -0.68
N ALA A 249 33.84 -21.77 -1.86
CA ALA A 249 34.72 -20.72 -2.39
C ALA A 249 34.56 -20.55 -3.90
N LEU A 250 34.98 -19.41 -4.45
CA LEU A 250 35.12 -19.21 -5.89
C LEU A 250 36.56 -19.49 -6.34
N THR A 251 36.74 -20.16 -7.47
CA THR A 251 38.06 -20.34 -8.12
C THR A 251 38.08 -19.76 -9.53
N GLU A 252 39.24 -19.28 -9.94
CA GLU A 252 39.53 -18.92 -11.33
C GLU A 252 39.78 -20.19 -12.16
N MET A 253 39.08 -20.31 -13.30
CA MET A 253 39.30 -21.37 -14.29
C MET A 253 39.32 -20.77 -15.69
N VAL A 254 40.28 -21.19 -16.52
CA VAL A 254 40.36 -20.78 -17.92
C VAL A 254 39.52 -21.74 -18.77
N ASN A 255 38.33 -21.29 -19.17
CA ASN A 255 37.45 -22.06 -20.04
C ASN A 255 37.99 -22.09 -21.49
N GLU A 256 37.68 -23.12 -22.28
CA GLU A 256 38.20 -23.33 -23.65
C GLU A 256 37.97 -22.13 -24.59
N TYR A 257 36.94 -21.32 -24.29
CA TYR A 257 36.60 -20.09 -25.02
C TYR A 257 37.38 -18.83 -24.59
N LYS A 258 38.41 -18.96 -23.74
CA LYS A 258 39.26 -17.86 -23.22
C LYS A 258 38.55 -16.74 -22.43
N ASN A 259 37.31 -16.95 -22.00
CA ASN A 259 36.69 -16.10 -20.99
C ASN A 259 37.10 -16.59 -19.60
N GLN A 260 37.68 -15.71 -18.79
CA GLN A 260 37.83 -15.94 -17.34
C GLN A 260 36.44 -15.95 -16.71
N ALA A 261 36.09 -17.03 -16.03
CA ALA A 261 34.88 -17.13 -15.23
C ALA A 261 35.24 -17.72 -13.86
N MET A 262 34.68 -17.13 -12.80
CA MET A 262 34.78 -17.72 -11.46
C MET A 262 33.81 -18.90 -11.39
N LEU A 263 34.27 -20.03 -10.87
CA LEU A 263 33.44 -21.22 -10.63
C LEU A 263 33.35 -21.51 -9.13
N PRO A 264 32.15 -21.85 -8.60
CA PRO A 264 32.01 -22.20 -7.20
C PRO A 264 32.47 -23.64 -6.94
N ILE A 265 33.31 -23.81 -5.92
CA ILE A 265 33.85 -25.08 -5.45
C ILE A 265 33.53 -25.30 -3.97
N VAL A 266 33.64 -26.56 -3.53
CA VAL A 266 33.61 -26.93 -2.12
C VAL A 266 34.92 -27.64 -1.78
N CYS A 267 35.56 -27.26 -0.69
CA CYS A 267 36.78 -27.89 -0.20
C CYS A 267 36.68 -28.23 1.28
N ILE A 268 37.42 -29.26 1.70
CA ILE A 268 37.55 -29.68 3.10
C ILE A 268 38.83 -29.07 3.66
N VAL A 269 38.69 -28.27 4.72
CA VAL A 269 39.81 -27.65 5.43
C VAL A 269 39.85 -28.16 6.86
N GLU A 270 41.00 -28.64 7.31
CA GLU A 270 41.19 -29.07 8.70
C GLU A 270 41.44 -27.85 9.60
N LYS A 271 40.93 -27.87 10.83
CA LYS A 271 41.02 -26.75 11.77
C LYS A 271 42.46 -26.31 12.04
N ASP A 272 43.38 -27.26 12.12
CA ASP A 272 44.77 -27.01 12.49
C ASP A 272 45.67 -26.75 11.25
N SER A 273 45.07 -26.57 10.05
CA SER A 273 45.80 -26.17 8.85
C SER A 273 46.42 -24.77 9.02
N PRO A 274 47.70 -24.55 8.64
CA PRO A 274 48.33 -23.24 8.71
C PRO A 274 47.53 -22.16 7.98
N GLY A 275 47.26 -21.05 8.67
CA GLY A 275 46.47 -19.93 8.13
C GLY A 275 44.98 -19.94 8.51
N VAL A 276 44.47 -20.99 9.17
CA VAL A 276 43.09 -21.03 9.72
C VAL A 276 43.05 -20.32 11.08
N GLU A 277 42.17 -19.34 11.23
CA GLU A 277 41.92 -18.63 12.49
C GLU A 277 40.41 -18.67 12.82
N ILE A 278 40.05 -19.31 13.95
CA ILE A 278 38.69 -19.24 14.50
C ILE A 278 38.63 -18.05 15.44
N LEU A 279 37.86 -17.03 15.07
CA LEU A 279 37.75 -15.82 15.87
C LEU A 279 36.93 -16.06 17.16
N PRO A 280 37.22 -15.33 18.26
CA PRO A 280 36.44 -15.41 19.49
C PRO A 280 34.97 -15.11 19.23
N ASP A 281 34.09 -15.75 20.00
CA ASP A 281 32.65 -15.54 19.89
C ASP A 281 32.29 -14.07 20.19
N ARG A 282 31.85 -13.38 19.14
CA ARG A 282 31.34 -11.99 19.16
C ARG A 282 29.86 -11.95 18.77
N THR A 283 29.23 -13.10 18.53
CA THR A 283 27.93 -13.21 17.86
C THR A 283 26.88 -13.66 18.86
N VAL A 284 26.26 -12.70 19.56
CA VAL A 284 25.17 -13.02 20.49
C VAL A 284 23.95 -13.51 19.69
N SER A 285 23.66 -14.81 19.75
CA SER A 285 22.45 -15.38 19.14
C SER A 285 21.21 -14.98 19.92
N VAL A 286 20.06 -14.85 19.22
CA VAL A 286 18.79 -14.51 19.85
C VAL A 286 18.29 -15.70 20.68
N GLY A 287 18.39 -16.90 20.12
CA GLY A 287 18.06 -18.18 20.74
C GLY A 287 19.11 -19.25 20.43
N LEU A 288 18.79 -20.52 20.70
CA LEU A 288 19.69 -21.68 20.55
C LEU A 288 21.05 -21.46 21.25
N HIS A 289 21.05 -20.94 22.49
CA HIS A 289 22.27 -20.52 23.20
C HIS A 289 23.32 -21.63 23.43
N SER A 290 22.98 -22.90 23.22
CA SER A 290 23.94 -24.01 23.17
C SER A 290 24.81 -24.01 21.91
N THR A 291 24.27 -23.50 20.79
CA THR A 291 24.92 -23.39 19.48
C THR A 291 25.73 -22.11 19.42
N LYS A 292 27.04 -22.26 19.23
CA LYS A 292 27.97 -21.17 19.04
C LYS A 292 28.08 -20.82 17.56
N PHE A 293 28.21 -19.54 17.27
CA PHE A 293 28.32 -19.02 15.92
C PHE A 293 29.68 -18.36 15.74
N HIS A 294 30.57 -19.08 15.06
CA HIS A 294 31.95 -18.66 14.86
C HIS A 294 32.10 -17.87 13.56
N GLU A 295 33.11 -16.99 13.53
CA GLU A 295 33.71 -16.55 12.29
C GLU A 295 35.03 -17.31 12.08
N VAL A 296 35.27 -17.77 10.86
CA VAL A 296 36.48 -18.52 10.50
C VAL A 296 37.19 -17.79 9.37
N VAL A 297 38.44 -17.39 9.61
CA VAL A 297 39.29 -16.71 8.64
C VAL A 297 40.28 -17.71 8.06
N PHE A 298 40.46 -17.65 6.74
CA PHE A 298 41.42 -18.42 5.98
C PHE A 298 42.41 -17.42 5.38
N ASN A 299 43.67 -17.45 5.84
CA ASN A 299 44.75 -16.58 5.40
C ASN A 299 45.86 -17.41 4.77
N ASN A 300 45.90 -17.45 3.43
CA ASN A 300 46.82 -18.27 2.63
C ASN A 300 46.84 -19.75 3.03
N VAL A 301 45.66 -20.34 3.25
CA VAL A 301 45.55 -21.75 3.62
C VAL A 301 45.80 -22.60 2.37
N HIS A 302 46.84 -23.44 2.42
CA HIS A 302 47.12 -24.39 1.34
C HIS A 302 46.13 -25.55 1.40
N VAL A 303 45.31 -25.69 0.36
CA VAL A 303 44.30 -26.73 0.19
C VAL A 303 44.75 -27.66 -0.94
N PRO A 304 45.16 -28.91 -0.63
CA PRO A 304 45.55 -29.88 -1.63
C PRO A 304 44.40 -30.25 -2.59
N LEU A 305 44.71 -30.71 -3.80
CA LEU A 305 43.70 -31.09 -4.80
C LEU A 305 42.80 -32.24 -4.29
N GLU A 306 43.34 -33.17 -3.52
CA GLU A 306 42.61 -34.27 -2.89
C GLU A 306 41.66 -33.83 -1.76
N ASN A 307 41.64 -32.54 -1.39
CA ASN A 307 40.66 -31.96 -0.45
C ASN A 307 39.51 -31.22 -1.16
N LEU A 308 39.46 -31.19 -2.50
CA LEU A 308 38.29 -30.73 -3.25
C LEU A 308 37.17 -31.77 -3.24
N VAL A 309 35.91 -31.32 -3.09
CA VAL A 309 34.73 -32.18 -3.15
C VAL A 309 34.05 -32.02 -4.51
N GLY A 310 33.85 -33.12 -5.24
CA GLY A 310 33.06 -33.13 -6.49
C GLY A 310 33.78 -32.70 -7.77
N VAL A 311 35.05 -33.09 -7.98
CA VAL A 311 35.84 -32.71 -9.16
C VAL A 311 35.21 -33.22 -10.47
N GLY A 312 34.72 -32.30 -11.33
CA GLY A 312 34.09 -32.59 -12.62
C GLY A 312 33.03 -31.55 -13.02
N GLU A 313 32.14 -31.88 -13.96
CA GLU A 313 30.99 -31.02 -14.38
C GLU A 313 29.96 -30.77 -13.24
N THR A 314 30.16 -31.33 -12.05
CA THR A 314 29.30 -31.21 -10.87
C THR A 314 29.55 -29.94 -10.07
N ASN A 315 28.88 -28.87 -10.49
CA ASN A 315 28.90 -27.53 -9.89
C ASN A 315 28.55 -27.53 -8.38
N ALA A 316 29.22 -26.71 -7.55
CA ALA A 316 28.97 -26.63 -6.09
C ALA A 316 27.52 -26.26 -5.70
N PHE A 317 26.76 -25.69 -6.64
CA PHE A 317 25.30 -25.57 -6.54
C PHE A 317 24.60 -26.89 -6.20
N HIS A 318 24.97 -28.00 -6.85
CA HIS A 318 24.38 -29.31 -6.57
C HIS A 318 24.70 -29.77 -5.15
N ILE A 319 25.94 -29.53 -4.68
CA ILE A 319 26.35 -29.85 -3.31
C ILE A 319 25.54 -29.03 -2.28
N ARG A 320 25.36 -27.71 -2.51
CA ARG A 320 24.48 -26.85 -1.68
C ARG A 320 23.07 -27.42 -1.63
N PHE A 321 22.42 -27.60 -2.78
CA PHE A 321 21.02 -27.99 -2.85
C PHE A 321 20.76 -29.42 -2.38
N HIS A 322 21.62 -30.39 -2.69
CA HIS A 322 21.48 -31.77 -2.24
C HIS A 322 21.65 -31.90 -0.72
N GLY A 323 22.74 -31.34 -0.15
CA GLY A 323 22.97 -31.40 1.30
C GLY A 323 21.82 -30.72 2.05
N THR A 324 21.50 -29.48 1.68
CA THR A 324 20.41 -28.75 2.35
C THR A 324 19.06 -29.43 2.20
N ALA A 325 18.74 -30.05 1.06
CA ALA A 325 17.49 -30.80 0.89
C ALA A 325 17.28 -31.84 1.99
N VAL A 326 18.25 -32.73 2.21
CA VAL A 326 18.15 -33.79 3.24
C VAL A 326 17.99 -33.19 4.64
N ALA A 327 18.83 -32.21 4.98
CA ALA A 327 18.77 -31.47 6.25
C ALA A 327 17.44 -30.69 6.44
N GLY A 328 16.79 -30.32 5.34
CA GLY A 328 15.51 -29.61 5.36
C GLY A 328 14.33 -30.47 5.83
N VAL A 329 14.34 -31.75 5.46
CA VAL A 329 13.29 -32.70 5.86
C VAL A 329 13.41 -33.03 7.36
N THR A 330 14.64 -33.26 7.85
CA THR A 330 14.88 -33.50 9.29
C THR A 330 14.67 -32.25 10.13
N SER A 331 15.02 -31.06 9.63
CA SER A 331 14.68 -29.77 10.24
C SER A 331 13.17 -29.57 10.39
N LEU A 332 12.36 -29.89 9.36
CA LEU A 332 10.91 -29.81 9.48
C LEU A 332 10.34 -30.80 10.50
N ALA A 333 10.90 -32.01 10.59
CA ALA A 333 10.53 -32.97 11.62
C ALA A 333 10.85 -32.45 13.04
N SER A 334 12.03 -31.84 13.24
CA SER A 334 12.39 -31.14 14.47
C SER A 334 11.39 -30.02 14.81
N THR A 335 11.03 -29.19 13.83
CA THR A 335 10.00 -28.15 13.98
C THR A 335 8.65 -28.71 14.41
N ALA A 336 8.18 -29.81 13.82
CA ALA A 336 6.94 -30.46 14.23
C ALA A 336 6.99 -30.90 15.71
N GLY A 337 8.10 -31.49 16.15
CA GLY A 337 8.36 -31.82 17.55
C GLY A 337 8.37 -30.58 18.45
N PHE A 338 9.03 -29.50 18.04
CA PHE A 338 9.16 -28.26 18.82
C PHE A 338 7.82 -27.55 19.02
N ILE A 339 6.94 -27.56 18.01
CA ILE A 339 5.57 -27.01 18.13
C ILE A 339 4.74 -27.88 19.09
N LYS A 340 4.84 -29.22 19.00
CA LYS A 340 4.18 -30.15 19.95
C LYS A 340 4.65 -29.89 21.39
N TRP A 341 5.95 -29.71 21.60
CA TRP A 341 6.52 -29.35 22.91
C TRP A 341 5.99 -27.99 23.40
N THR A 342 5.99 -26.97 22.53
CA THR A 342 5.45 -25.64 22.86
C THR A 342 3.99 -25.72 23.33
N ILE A 343 3.13 -26.47 22.63
CA ILE A 343 1.74 -26.70 23.05
C ILE A 343 1.70 -27.35 24.45
N GLN A 344 2.49 -28.40 24.69
CA GLN A 344 2.54 -29.08 25.99
C GLN A 344 2.97 -28.16 27.14
N GLU A 345 3.85 -27.20 26.88
CA GLU A 345 4.35 -26.28 27.91
C GLU A 345 3.46 -25.06 28.17
N VAL A 346 2.67 -24.64 27.18
CA VAL A 346 1.69 -23.56 27.33
C VAL A 346 0.38 -24.06 27.98
N LEU A 347 0.02 -25.34 27.81
CA LEU A 347 -1.21 -25.92 28.40
C LEU A 347 -1.31 -25.78 29.94
N PRO A 348 -0.27 -26.05 30.76
CA PRO A 348 -0.29 -25.81 32.20
C PRO A 348 -0.54 -24.34 32.56
N TYR A 349 0.00 -23.40 31.79
CA TYR A 349 -0.22 -21.97 31.97
C TYR A 349 -1.66 -21.58 31.63
N ILE A 350 -2.21 -22.07 30.52
CA ILE A 350 -3.62 -21.89 30.12
C ILE A 350 -4.60 -22.42 31.18
N HIS A 351 -4.31 -23.57 31.80
CA HIS A 351 -5.21 -24.16 32.80
C HIS A 351 -5.13 -23.52 34.19
N SER A 352 -4.00 -22.90 34.54
CA SER A 352 -3.78 -22.24 35.84
C SER A 352 -4.13 -20.75 35.81
N THR A 353 -3.98 -20.08 34.66
CA THR A 353 -4.29 -18.66 34.48
C THR A 353 -5.79 -18.40 34.41
N LYS A 354 -6.24 -17.30 35.02
CA LYS A 354 -7.61 -16.79 34.89
C LYS A 354 -7.62 -15.49 34.10
N VAL A 355 -8.55 -15.38 33.16
CA VAL A 355 -8.74 -14.23 32.27
C VAL A 355 -10.23 -13.90 32.25
N VAL A 356 -10.59 -12.63 32.44
CA VAL A 356 -11.99 -12.14 32.45
C VAL A 356 -12.92 -13.04 33.30
N LYS A 357 -12.57 -13.24 34.57
CA LYS A 357 -13.32 -13.97 35.61
C LYS A 357 -13.49 -15.49 35.41
N SER A 358 -13.16 -16.08 34.26
CA SER A 358 -13.10 -17.54 34.03
C SER A 358 -11.64 -18.05 33.94
N LYS A 359 -11.42 -19.35 33.71
CA LYS A 359 -10.06 -19.85 33.38
C LYS A 359 -9.74 -19.45 31.95
N MET A 360 -8.46 -19.22 31.66
CA MET A 360 -8.01 -18.94 30.30
C MET A 360 -8.38 -20.08 29.32
N ALA A 361 -8.34 -21.33 29.80
CA ALA A 361 -8.81 -22.52 29.08
C ALA A 361 -10.28 -22.47 28.61
N ASP A 362 -11.13 -21.65 29.21
CA ASP A 362 -12.57 -21.58 28.91
C ASP A 362 -12.89 -20.57 27.78
N HIS A 363 -11.88 -19.95 27.14
CA HIS A 363 -12.06 -18.91 26.11
C HIS A 363 -11.79 -19.41 24.69
N ALA A 364 -12.72 -19.12 23.77
CA ALA A 364 -12.66 -19.56 22.37
C ALA A 364 -11.40 -19.08 21.59
N PHE A 365 -10.77 -17.96 21.99
CA PHE A 365 -9.51 -17.54 21.35
C PHE A 365 -8.35 -18.50 21.66
N VAL A 366 -8.37 -19.17 22.81
CA VAL A 366 -7.36 -20.17 23.18
C VAL A 366 -7.56 -21.44 22.39
N GLU A 367 -8.81 -21.88 22.22
CA GLU A 367 -9.16 -22.98 21.31
C GLU A 367 -8.67 -22.70 19.88
N HIS A 368 -8.85 -21.46 19.39
CA HIS A 368 -8.35 -21.04 18.08
C HIS A 368 -6.83 -21.17 17.96
N TYR A 369 -6.04 -20.53 18.85
CA TYR A 369 -4.58 -20.57 18.76
C TYR A 369 -4.01 -22.00 18.94
N LEU A 370 -4.54 -22.78 19.88
CA LEU A 370 -4.14 -24.18 20.05
C LEU A 370 -4.48 -25.03 18.82
N THR A 371 -5.63 -24.78 18.18
CA THR A 371 -6.01 -25.45 16.92
C THR A 371 -5.04 -25.08 15.79
N GLN A 372 -4.68 -23.79 15.65
CA GLN A 372 -3.73 -23.33 14.63
C GLN A 372 -2.32 -23.91 14.85
N MET A 373 -1.80 -23.93 16.08
CA MET A 373 -0.53 -24.59 16.40
C MET A 373 -0.58 -26.10 16.12
N SER A 374 -1.70 -26.76 16.41
CA SER A 374 -1.90 -28.19 16.12
C SER A 374 -1.93 -28.48 14.62
N ILE A 375 -2.56 -27.61 13.82
CA ILE A 375 -2.53 -27.66 12.34
C ILE A 375 -1.10 -27.52 11.81
N LEU A 376 -0.31 -26.57 12.33
CA LEU A 376 1.08 -26.38 11.92
C LEU A 376 1.92 -27.64 12.21
N ALA A 377 1.83 -28.17 13.43
CA ALA A 377 2.55 -29.39 13.82
C ALA A 377 2.13 -30.62 13.01
N TYR A 378 0.83 -30.84 12.80
CA TYR A 378 0.30 -31.96 12.04
C TYR A 378 0.73 -31.91 10.57
N THR A 379 0.71 -30.72 9.96
CA THR A 379 1.12 -30.54 8.56
C THR A 379 2.63 -30.64 8.40
N ALA A 380 3.41 -30.08 9.32
CA ALA A 380 4.87 -30.21 9.35
C ALA A 380 5.31 -31.68 9.42
N GLU A 381 4.75 -32.45 10.36
CA GLU A 381 4.99 -33.88 10.49
C GLU A 381 4.59 -34.64 9.22
N SER A 382 3.41 -34.35 8.67
CA SER A 382 2.90 -35.02 7.46
C SER A 382 3.78 -34.76 6.23
N MET A 383 4.26 -33.52 6.06
CA MET A 383 5.17 -33.14 4.96
C MET A 383 6.56 -33.77 5.12
N ALA A 384 7.14 -33.74 6.33
CA ALA A 384 8.47 -34.30 6.59
C ALA A 384 8.49 -35.82 6.38
N TYR A 385 7.54 -36.54 6.97
CA TYR A 385 7.48 -38.01 6.84
C TYR A 385 7.11 -38.48 5.44
N LEU A 386 6.27 -37.72 4.71
CA LEU A 386 6.00 -38.03 3.33
C LEU A 386 7.26 -37.87 2.48
N THR A 387 7.93 -36.72 2.56
CA THR A 387 9.16 -36.45 1.78
C THR A 387 10.25 -37.46 2.09
N ALA A 388 10.49 -37.79 3.36
CA ALA A 388 11.44 -38.83 3.76
C ALA A 388 11.11 -40.20 3.13
N GLY A 389 9.84 -40.60 3.16
CA GLY A 389 9.37 -41.84 2.54
C GLY A 389 9.47 -41.86 1.01
N LEU A 390 9.50 -40.69 0.35
CA LEU A 390 9.83 -40.60 -1.08
C LEU A 390 11.32 -40.87 -1.30
N THR A 391 12.21 -40.23 -0.53
CA THR A 391 13.67 -40.38 -0.60
C THR A 391 14.13 -41.81 -0.34
N ASP A 392 13.55 -42.47 0.67
CA ASP A 392 13.91 -43.83 1.05
C ASP A 392 13.39 -44.90 0.06
N SER A 393 12.59 -44.50 -0.94
CA SER A 393 11.98 -45.40 -1.93
C SER A 393 12.84 -45.61 -3.18
N LYS A 394 12.90 -46.84 -3.68
CA LYS A 394 13.71 -47.19 -4.88
C LYS A 394 13.16 -46.64 -6.21
N GLU A 395 11.92 -46.17 -6.24
CA GLU A 395 11.28 -45.70 -7.48
C GLU A 395 11.55 -44.21 -7.77
N PHE A 396 12.03 -43.43 -6.79
CA PHE A 396 12.15 -41.97 -6.89
C PHE A 396 13.49 -41.47 -6.36
N GLN A 397 14.29 -40.84 -7.23
CA GLN A 397 15.65 -40.37 -6.93
C GLN A 397 15.79 -38.83 -6.94
N ASP A 398 14.70 -38.09 -7.12
CA ASP A 398 14.69 -36.62 -7.17
C ASP A 398 13.48 -36.10 -6.39
N VAL A 399 13.77 -35.57 -5.19
CA VAL A 399 12.82 -35.03 -4.20
C VAL A 399 13.23 -33.63 -3.75
N LEU A 400 14.09 -32.96 -4.54
CA LEU A 400 14.70 -31.68 -4.19
C LEU A 400 13.63 -30.59 -3.98
N MET A 401 12.59 -30.61 -4.83
CA MET A 401 11.46 -29.69 -4.76
C MET A 401 10.68 -29.80 -3.43
N GLU A 402 10.32 -31.02 -3.06
CA GLU A 402 9.56 -31.34 -1.84
C GLU A 402 10.38 -31.01 -0.59
N SER A 403 11.68 -31.26 -0.64
CA SER A 403 12.63 -30.98 0.45
C SER A 403 12.82 -29.48 0.69
N VAL A 404 12.92 -28.68 -0.39
CA VAL A 404 12.97 -27.21 -0.32
C VAL A 404 11.65 -26.64 0.22
N ILE A 405 10.50 -27.19 -0.21
CA ILE A 405 9.19 -26.81 0.33
C ILE A 405 9.09 -27.14 1.84
N CYS A 406 9.71 -28.22 2.31
CA CYS A 406 9.75 -28.54 3.73
C CYS A 406 10.53 -27.49 4.55
N GLN A 407 11.65 -26.97 4.03
CA GLN A 407 12.39 -25.87 4.69
C GLN A 407 11.58 -24.59 4.78
N ILE A 408 10.96 -24.17 3.66
CA ILE A 408 10.11 -22.97 3.61
C ILE A 408 9.00 -23.06 4.65
N TYR A 409 8.31 -24.20 4.71
CA TYR A 409 7.23 -24.41 5.66
C TYR A 409 7.73 -24.48 7.12
N SER A 410 8.93 -25.02 7.37
CA SER A 410 9.56 -25.05 8.69
C SER A 410 9.74 -23.63 9.24
N SER A 411 10.33 -22.72 8.45
CA SER A 411 10.53 -21.32 8.88
C SER A 411 9.21 -20.60 9.14
N GLU A 412 8.23 -20.73 8.21
CA GLU A 412 6.91 -20.11 8.39
C GLU A 412 6.13 -20.65 9.60
N ALA A 413 6.22 -21.95 9.88
CA ALA A 413 5.56 -22.57 11.02
C ALA A 413 6.17 -22.12 12.34
N LEU A 414 7.50 -21.96 12.42
CA LEU A 414 8.20 -21.43 13.59
C LEU A 414 7.81 -19.97 13.87
N TYR A 415 7.78 -19.11 12.85
CA TYR A 415 7.39 -17.70 13.02
C TYR A 415 5.93 -17.56 13.51
N LYS A 416 5.00 -18.30 12.90
CA LYS A 416 3.59 -18.33 13.33
C LYS A 416 3.43 -18.90 14.75
N THR A 417 4.26 -19.88 15.13
CA THR A 417 4.27 -20.43 16.49
C THR A 417 4.78 -19.41 17.52
N ALA A 418 5.81 -18.62 17.19
CA ALA A 418 6.31 -17.54 18.04
C ALA A 418 5.24 -16.45 18.28
N ASP A 419 4.53 -16.01 17.25
CA ASP A 419 3.42 -15.05 17.40
C ASP A 419 2.28 -15.64 18.25
N MET A 420 1.79 -16.84 17.95
CA MET A 420 0.71 -17.46 18.73
C MET A 420 1.09 -17.72 20.19
N LEU A 421 2.34 -18.09 20.46
CA LEU A 421 2.88 -18.14 21.82
C LEU A 421 2.81 -16.77 22.50
N ASN A 422 3.18 -15.70 21.80
CA ASN A 422 3.10 -14.33 22.30
C ASN A 422 1.64 -13.88 22.55
N GLN A 423 0.68 -14.27 21.70
CA GLN A 423 -0.74 -13.99 21.94
C GLN A 423 -1.31 -14.75 23.16
N LEU A 424 -0.84 -15.99 23.40
CA LEU A 424 -1.29 -16.82 24.53
C LEU A 424 -0.62 -16.45 25.87
N VAL A 425 0.66 -16.05 25.84
CA VAL A 425 1.47 -15.86 27.06
C VAL A 425 1.72 -14.38 27.38
N GLY A 426 1.54 -13.49 26.39
CA GLY A 426 1.70 -12.05 26.54
C GLY A 426 3.12 -11.67 26.96
N LYS A 427 3.25 -10.64 27.80
CA LYS A 427 4.54 -10.04 28.22
C LYS A 427 5.58 -11.05 28.74
N GLN A 428 5.18 -12.23 29.22
CA GLN A 428 6.11 -13.26 29.71
C GLN A 428 7.00 -13.90 28.62
N THR A 429 6.72 -13.67 27.32
CA THR A 429 7.64 -14.01 26.21
C THR A 429 8.83 -13.06 26.09
N ALA A 430 8.68 -11.80 26.54
CA ALA A 430 9.66 -10.73 26.37
C ALA A 430 10.24 -10.20 27.69
N PHE A 431 9.52 -10.36 28.80
CA PHE A 431 9.84 -9.80 30.12
C PHE A 431 9.62 -10.84 31.23
N GLN A 432 10.70 -11.48 31.66
CA GLN A 432 10.79 -12.25 32.92
C GLN A 432 12.19 -12.04 33.51
N ASP A 433 12.32 -12.14 34.84
CA ASP A 433 13.63 -12.10 35.51
C ASP A 433 14.40 -13.41 35.23
N GLY A 434 15.33 -13.37 34.28
CA GLY A 434 16.16 -14.50 33.86
C GLY A 434 15.63 -15.26 32.64
N ASP A 435 16.15 -16.47 32.42
CA ASP A 435 15.79 -17.32 31.26
C ASP A 435 14.43 -18.00 31.44
N GLY A 436 13.38 -17.18 31.39
CA GLY A 436 11.99 -17.58 31.42
C GLY A 436 11.64 -18.59 30.33
N LYS A 437 10.93 -19.66 30.70
CA LYS A 437 10.64 -20.80 29.81
C LYS A 437 9.98 -20.39 28.48
N PHE A 438 9.04 -19.46 28.53
CA PHE A 438 8.36 -18.96 27.33
C PHE A 438 9.21 -17.99 26.51
N GLY A 439 10.05 -17.17 27.16
CA GLY A 439 11.04 -16.35 26.48
C GLY A 439 12.08 -17.19 25.74
N ARG A 440 12.53 -18.30 26.33
CA ARG A 440 13.37 -19.28 25.64
C ARG A 440 12.68 -19.83 24.39
N ILE A 441 11.44 -20.35 24.49
CA ILE A 441 10.71 -20.90 23.34
C ILE A 441 10.57 -19.86 22.22
N TYR A 442 10.16 -18.63 22.57
CA TYR A 442 9.98 -17.54 21.62
C TYR A 442 11.28 -17.22 20.86
N ARG A 443 12.40 -17.10 21.58
CA ARG A 443 13.71 -16.85 20.98
C ARG A 443 14.23 -18.02 20.15
N ASP A 444 14.04 -19.25 20.63
CA ASP A 444 14.44 -20.48 19.91
C ASP A 444 13.64 -20.65 18.61
N CYS A 445 12.35 -20.24 18.55
CA CYS A 445 11.58 -20.15 17.31
C CYS A 445 12.19 -19.16 16.31
N LEU A 446 12.47 -17.92 16.76
CA LEU A 446 13.01 -16.86 15.90
C LEU A 446 14.40 -17.22 15.35
N GLN A 447 15.29 -17.76 16.20
CA GLN A 447 16.63 -18.17 15.78
C GLN A 447 16.58 -19.29 14.73
N GLN A 448 15.74 -20.31 14.92
CA GLN A 448 15.61 -21.40 13.95
C GLN A 448 15.03 -20.92 12.60
N SER A 449 14.05 -20.01 12.64
CA SER A 449 13.46 -19.41 11.44
C SER A 449 14.50 -18.58 10.66
N ALA A 450 15.34 -17.81 11.37
CA ALA A 450 16.40 -17.00 10.76
C ALA A 450 17.55 -17.83 10.16
N MET A 451 17.73 -19.09 10.57
CA MET A 451 18.72 -20.01 9.96
C MET A 451 18.23 -20.66 8.66
N ILE A 452 17.03 -20.32 8.18
CA ILE A 452 16.44 -20.85 6.94
C ILE A 452 16.19 -19.71 5.96
N GLU A 453 16.89 -19.72 4.83
CA GLU A 453 16.84 -18.69 3.79
C GLU A 453 15.59 -18.78 2.89
N ASP A 454 14.42 -18.54 3.47
CA ASP A 454 13.12 -18.78 2.82
C ASP A 454 12.98 -18.14 1.42
N THR A 455 13.59 -16.98 1.19
CA THR A 455 13.38 -16.15 0.00
C THR A 455 14.09 -16.71 -1.24
N ILE A 456 15.35 -17.14 -1.11
CA ILE A 456 16.09 -17.80 -2.22
C ILE A 456 15.42 -19.13 -2.57
N LEU A 457 15.00 -19.88 -1.53
CA LEU A 457 14.27 -21.14 -1.67
C LEU A 457 12.91 -20.95 -2.38
N LYS A 458 12.16 -19.91 -2.03
CA LYS A 458 10.90 -19.56 -2.70
C LYS A 458 11.10 -19.19 -4.18
N MET A 459 12.18 -18.47 -4.51
CA MET A 459 12.54 -18.21 -5.90
C MET A 459 12.87 -19.51 -6.65
N PHE A 460 13.68 -20.39 -6.06
CA PHE A 460 14.03 -21.69 -6.63
C PHE A 460 12.78 -22.52 -6.99
N VAL A 461 11.80 -22.61 -6.08
CA VAL A 461 10.55 -23.35 -6.29
C VAL A 461 9.75 -22.80 -7.48
N ALA A 462 9.59 -21.48 -7.55
CA ALA A 462 8.82 -20.84 -8.60
C ALA A 462 9.47 -20.97 -9.99
N LEU A 463 10.80 -20.84 -10.06
CA LEU A 463 11.55 -20.95 -11.31
C LEU A 463 11.48 -22.38 -11.90
N HIS A 464 11.60 -23.42 -11.07
CA HIS A 464 11.43 -24.81 -11.51
C HIS A 464 9.99 -25.09 -11.99
N GLY A 465 8.98 -24.53 -11.32
CA GLY A 465 7.59 -24.60 -11.76
C GLY A 465 7.34 -23.93 -13.13
N ILE A 466 7.91 -22.74 -13.34
CA ILE A 466 7.85 -22.02 -14.62
C ILE A 466 8.57 -22.79 -15.73
N GLN A 467 9.76 -23.33 -15.44
CA GLN A 467 10.54 -24.13 -16.40
C GLN A 467 9.73 -25.35 -16.87
N HIS A 468 9.04 -26.05 -15.95
CA HIS A 468 8.18 -27.16 -16.31
C HIS A 468 7.05 -26.76 -17.28
N VAL A 469 6.33 -25.67 -16.98
CA VAL A 469 5.26 -25.14 -17.85
C VAL A 469 5.82 -24.72 -19.21
N GLY A 470 7.00 -24.10 -19.24
CA GLY A 470 7.71 -23.74 -20.47
C GLY A 470 8.04 -24.95 -21.35
N ILE A 471 8.46 -26.07 -20.76
CA ILE A 471 8.76 -27.31 -21.49
C ILE A 471 7.49 -28.04 -21.93
N LYS A 472 6.50 -28.19 -21.03
CA LYS A 472 5.25 -28.95 -21.26
C LYS A 472 4.30 -28.25 -22.24
N HIS A 473 4.17 -26.93 -22.12
CA HIS A 473 3.18 -26.12 -22.85
C HIS A 473 3.78 -25.11 -23.83
N GLY A 474 5.12 -25.03 -23.94
CA GLY A 474 5.81 -24.01 -24.74
C GLY A 474 5.32 -23.89 -26.19
N SER A 475 5.14 -25.01 -26.90
CA SER A 475 4.67 -25.02 -28.29
C SER A 475 3.19 -24.64 -28.46
N HIS A 476 2.40 -24.65 -27.39
CA HIS A 476 1.02 -24.14 -27.36
C HIS A 476 1.01 -22.65 -27.04
N LEU A 477 1.77 -22.23 -26.01
CA LEU A 477 1.93 -20.83 -25.60
C LEU A 477 2.55 -19.97 -26.71
N GLU A 478 3.51 -20.49 -27.46
CA GLU A 478 4.12 -19.83 -28.63
C GLU A 478 3.10 -19.57 -29.74
N LYS A 479 2.21 -20.52 -30.04
CA LYS A 479 1.12 -20.34 -31.01
C LYS A 479 0.12 -19.27 -30.56
N LEU A 480 -0.20 -19.23 -29.26
CA LEU A 480 -1.09 -18.22 -28.69
C LEU A 480 -0.49 -16.80 -28.70
N ARG A 481 0.84 -16.67 -28.56
CA ARG A 481 1.54 -15.36 -28.70
C ARG A 481 1.55 -14.80 -30.13
N HIS A 482 1.29 -15.62 -31.14
CA HIS A 482 1.18 -15.19 -32.55
C HIS A 482 -0.25 -15.37 -33.08
N PRO A 483 -1.24 -14.60 -32.55
CA PRO A 483 -2.65 -14.85 -32.81
C PRO A 483 -3.07 -14.65 -34.27
N LEU A 484 -2.40 -13.75 -34.99
CA LEU A 484 -2.63 -13.51 -36.42
C LEU A 484 -2.13 -14.67 -37.31
N GLN A 485 -1.18 -15.48 -36.83
CA GLN A 485 -0.62 -16.62 -37.56
C GLN A 485 -1.32 -17.94 -37.21
N ASN A 486 -1.90 -18.06 -36.00
CA ASN A 486 -2.53 -19.28 -35.49
C ASN A 486 -4.01 -19.11 -35.11
N PRO A 487 -4.88 -18.53 -35.97
CA PRO A 487 -6.26 -18.19 -35.60
C PRO A 487 -7.10 -19.38 -35.14
N LYS A 488 -6.86 -20.60 -35.67
CA LYS A 488 -7.57 -21.81 -35.24
C LYS A 488 -7.31 -22.18 -33.77
N GLU A 489 -6.11 -21.94 -33.26
CA GLU A 489 -5.78 -22.21 -31.85
C GLU A 489 -6.31 -21.10 -30.94
N VAL A 490 -6.30 -19.84 -31.38
CA VAL A 490 -6.94 -18.71 -30.67
C VAL A 490 -8.46 -18.88 -30.57
N ILE A 491 -9.11 -19.42 -31.60
CA ILE A 491 -10.56 -19.70 -31.59
C ILE A 491 -10.90 -20.86 -30.65
N LYS A 492 -10.06 -21.92 -30.59
CA LYS A 492 -10.19 -22.98 -29.58
C LYS A 492 -9.94 -22.47 -28.16
N TYR A 493 -8.99 -21.56 -27.99
CA TYR A 493 -8.65 -20.94 -26.71
C TYR A 493 -9.69 -19.87 -26.35
N ASN A 494 -10.88 -20.36 -25.99
CA ASN A 494 -12.10 -19.66 -25.59
C ASN A 494 -11.98 -18.11 -25.56
N ILE A 495 -12.47 -17.48 -26.62
CA ILE A 495 -12.35 -16.03 -26.92
C ILE A 495 -12.78 -15.11 -25.76
N SER A 496 -13.61 -15.61 -24.83
CA SER A 496 -13.97 -14.90 -23.58
C SER A 496 -12.79 -14.65 -22.63
N ALA A 497 -11.75 -15.48 -22.64
CA ALA A 497 -10.55 -15.33 -21.82
C ALA A 497 -9.58 -14.25 -22.32
N LEU A 498 -9.67 -13.87 -23.61
CA LEU A 498 -8.79 -12.88 -24.25
C LEU A 498 -9.43 -11.47 -24.35
N LYS A 499 -10.72 -11.31 -24.03
CA LYS A 499 -11.50 -10.08 -24.24
C LYS A 499 -12.01 -9.38 -22.97
N ALA A 500 -11.66 -9.86 -21.78
CA ALA A 500 -12.09 -9.26 -20.52
C ALA A 500 -10.95 -8.48 -19.84
N PRO A 501 -11.11 -7.18 -19.52
CA PRO A 501 -10.10 -6.41 -18.78
C PRO A 501 -9.88 -6.87 -17.33
N PHE A 502 -10.75 -7.75 -16.81
CA PHE A 502 -10.64 -8.36 -15.48
C PHE A 502 -10.87 -9.87 -15.55
N PHE A 503 -9.98 -10.64 -14.92
CA PHE A 503 -9.93 -12.09 -14.97
C PHE A 503 -11.19 -12.76 -14.40
N ARG A 504 -12.08 -13.26 -15.27
CA ARG A 504 -13.03 -14.34 -14.90
C ARG A 504 -12.36 -15.70 -15.13
N PHE A 505 -11.50 -16.11 -14.20
CA PHE A 505 -11.20 -17.54 -14.06
C PHE A 505 -12.52 -18.30 -13.91
N ASN A 506 -12.70 -19.40 -14.65
CA ASN A 506 -13.78 -20.32 -14.34
C ASN A 506 -13.48 -20.94 -12.96
N LYS A 507 -14.19 -20.48 -11.92
CA LYS A 507 -14.01 -20.94 -10.54
C LYS A 507 -14.26 -22.44 -10.35
N HIS A 508 -14.94 -23.09 -11.29
CA HIS A 508 -15.24 -24.51 -11.30
C HIS A 508 -14.73 -25.15 -12.61
N PRO A 509 -13.41 -25.32 -12.77
CA PRO A 509 -12.86 -26.10 -13.88
C PRO A 509 -13.36 -27.55 -13.82
N LYS A 510 -13.44 -28.23 -14.97
CA LYS A 510 -13.64 -29.67 -14.99
C LYS A 510 -12.42 -30.35 -14.37
N LEU A 511 -12.67 -31.16 -13.35
CA LEU A 511 -11.70 -32.08 -12.76
C LEU A 511 -11.27 -33.11 -13.81
N ARG A 512 -10.02 -33.56 -13.75
CA ARG A 512 -9.38 -34.37 -14.81
C ARG A 512 -8.31 -35.36 -14.31
N ASP A 513 -7.76 -35.13 -13.13
CA ASP A 513 -6.61 -35.84 -12.58
C ASP A 513 -7.05 -36.99 -11.65
N ASN A 514 -8.29 -36.94 -11.14
CA ASN A 514 -8.90 -37.95 -10.27
C ASN A 514 -8.01 -38.27 -9.05
N ILE A 515 -7.69 -37.22 -8.28
CA ILE A 515 -6.99 -37.32 -7.00
C ILE A 515 -7.79 -38.19 -6.02
N PHE A 516 -9.11 -38.01 -6.02
CA PHE A 516 -10.04 -38.76 -5.18
C PHE A 516 -9.85 -40.28 -5.33
N GLY A 517 -9.65 -40.79 -6.55
CA GLY A 517 -9.53 -42.23 -6.83
C GLY A 517 -8.33 -42.95 -6.21
N SER A 518 -7.55 -42.29 -5.34
CA SER A 518 -6.50 -42.91 -4.51
C SER A 518 -6.76 -42.77 -3.01
N LEU A 519 -7.67 -41.87 -2.60
CA LEU A 519 -8.01 -41.56 -1.22
C LEU A 519 -9.25 -42.34 -0.73
N HIS A 520 -9.43 -42.41 0.58
CA HIS A 520 -10.64 -42.95 1.20
C HIS A 520 -11.89 -42.13 0.80
N PRO A 521 -13.05 -42.78 0.51
CA PRO A 521 -14.32 -42.13 0.15
C PRO A 521 -14.68 -40.85 0.93
N SER A 522 -14.47 -40.81 2.25
CA SER A 522 -14.80 -39.65 3.09
C SER A 522 -14.04 -38.36 2.73
N LEU A 523 -12.84 -38.46 2.15
CA LEU A 523 -12.03 -37.30 1.76
C LEU A 523 -12.41 -36.72 0.39
N LYS A 524 -13.39 -37.30 -0.32
CA LYS A 524 -13.77 -36.88 -1.68
C LYS A 524 -13.91 -35.37 -1.85
N LYS A 525 -14.65 -34.71 -0.96
CA LYS A 525 -14.91 -33.28 -1.05
C LYS A 525 -13.63 -32.43 -0.99
N SER A 526 -12.69 -32.83 -0.13
CA SER A 526 -11.40 -32.16 0.01
C SER A 526 -10.43 -32.53 -1.13
N ALA A 527 -10.48 -33.77 -1.64
CA ALA A 527 -9.73 -34.20 -2.82
C ALA A 527 -10.16 -33.43 -4.09
N ASP A 528 -11.47 -33.33 -4.33
CA ASP A 528 -12.06 -32.57 -5.45
C ASP A 528 -11.69 -31.07 -5.37
N GLU A 529 -11.61 -30.52 -4.15
CA GLU A 529 -11.23 -29.12 -3.90
C GLU A 529 -9.73 -28.87 -4.14
N VAL A 530 -8.85 -29.75 -3.68
CA VAL A 530 -7.40 -29.66 -3.94
C VAL A 530 -7.11 -29.83 -5.42
N GLU A 531 -7.78 -30.76 -6.11
CA GLU A 531 -7.65 -30.93 -7.56
C GLU A 531 -8.07 -29.65 -8.31
N ARG A 532 -9.18 -29.02 -7.90
CA ARG A 532 -9.64 -27.73 -8.43
C ARG A 532 -8.57 -26.64 -8.26
N LEU A 533 -7.93 -26.56 -7.10
CA LEU A 533 -6.88 -25.57 -6.82
C LEU A 533 -5.59 -25.86 -7.60
N CYS A 534 -5.13 -27.11 -7.72
CA CYS A 534 -4.01 -27.50 -8.58
C CYS A 534 -4.26 -27.02 -10.04
N ILE A 535 -5.47 -27.25 -10.57
CA ILE A 535 -5.86 -26.84 -11.93
C ILE A 535 -5.92 -25.31 -12.10
N LEU A 536 -6.29 -24.56 -11.06
CA LEU A 536 -6.27 -23.09 -11.09
C LEU A 536 -4.83 -22.55 -11.03
N PHE A 537 -3.95 -23.19 -10.26
CA PHE A 537 -2.54 -22.84 -10.17
C PHE A 537 -1.77 -23.10 -11.47
N GLU A 538 -1.99 -24.23 -12.14
CA GLU A 538 -1.41 -24.49 -13.48
C GLU A 538 -1.80 -23.39 -14.48
N LYS A 539 -3.08 -22.99 -14.52
CA LYS A 539 -3.58 -21.92 -15.39
C LYS A 539 -3.01 -20.55 -15.03
N ALA A 540 -2.81 -20.29 -13.74
CA ALA A 540 -2.14 -19.07 -13.29
C ALA A 540 -0.71 -19.00 -13.84
N ILE A 541 0.07 -20.08 -13.76
CA ILE A 541 1.45 -20.14 -14.29
C ILE A 541 1.45 -20.09 -15.83
N GLU A 542 0.56 -20.82 -16.52
CA GLU A 542 0.40 -20.76 -17.98
C GLU A 542 0.18 -19.33 -18.46
N MET A 543 -0.71 -18.59 -17.80
CA MET A 543 -0.95 -17.18 -18.10
C MET A 543 0.30 -16.34 -17.78
N CYS A 544 1.03 -16.60 -16.68
CA CYS A 544 2.23 -15.84 -16.29
C CYS A 544 3.28 -15.88 -17.41
N VAL A 545 3.55 -17.10 -17.90
CA VAL A 545 4.41 -17.31 -19.06
C VAL A 545 3.80 -16.65 -20.31
N LEU A 546 2.50 -16.79 -20.58
CA LEU A 546 1.86 -16.24 -21.79
C LEU A 546 2.06 -14.72 -21.92
N TYR A 547 1.70 -13.94 -20.88
CA TYR A 547 1.62 -12.47 -20.94
C TYR A 547 2.96 -11.76 -20.68
N ASN A 548 3.82 -12.29 -19.80
CA ASN A 548 5.04 -11.60 -19.37
C ASN A 548 6.33 -12.19 -19.95
N SER A 549 6.30 -13.39 -20.55
CA SER A 549 7.47 -14.04 -21.15
C SER A 549 8.66 -14.17 -20.16
N VAL A 550 9.90 -13.94 -20.61
CA VAL A 550 11.12 -14.04 -19.77
C VAL A 550 11.08 -13.07 -18.59
N ALA A 551 10.39 -11.92 -18.72
CA ALA A 551 10.28 -10.95 -17.64
C ALA A 551 9.59 -11.50 -16.38
N THR A 552 8.82 -12.60 -16.48
CA THR A 552 8.25 -13.31 -15.31
C THR A 552 9.33 -13.72 -14.29
N ILE A 553 10.56 -14.01 -14.75
CA ILE A 553 11.70 -14.36 -13.89
C ILE A 553 12.16 -13.15 -13.05
N GLN A 554 11.92 -11.92 -13.52
CA GLN A 554 12.28 -10.68 -12.83
C GLN A 554 11.17 -10.17 -11.89
N GLU A 555 9.96 -10.73 -11.99
CA GLU A 555 8.81 -10.39 -11.14
C GLU A 555 8.88 -11.17 -9.81
N HIS A 556 9.86 -10.86 -8.95
CA HIS A 556 10.15 -11.65 -7.75
C HIS A 556 8.92 -11.84 -6.82
N TYR A 557 8.05 -10.83 -6.66
CA TYR A 557 6.82 -10.97 -5.88
C TYR A 557 5.79 -11.93 -6.52
N CYS A 558 5.82 -12.11 -7.83
CA CYS A 558 5.04 -13.13 -8.53
C CYS A 558 5.60 -14.53 -8.22
N LEU A 559 6.92 -14.69 -8.25
CA LEU A 559 7.62 -15.93 -7.89
C LEU A 559 7.32 -16.34 -6.44
N MET A 560 7.44 -15.42 -5.47
CA MET A 560 7.14 -15.68 -4.06
C MET A 560 5.71 -16.22 -3.87
N ARG A 561 4.70 -15.57 -4.49
CA ARG A 561 3.30 -16.03 -4.44
C ARG A 561 3.10 -17.41 -5.07
N MET A 562 3.82 -17.75 -6.15
CA MET A 562 3.77 -19.10 -6.72
C MET A 562 4.31 -20.15 -5.75
N SER A 563 5.43 -19.86 -5.08
CA SER A 563 6.01 -20.79 -4.10
C SER A 563 5.13 -20.99 -2.86
N GLU A 564 4.48 -19.93 -2.36
CA GLU A 564 3.51 -20.04 -1.26
C GLU A 564 2.32 -20.94 -1.65
N VAL A 565 1.78 -20.79 -2.86
CA VAL A 565 0.70 -21.65 -3.36
C VAL A 565 1.17 -23.10 -3.52
N ALA A 566 2.36 -23.34 -4.08
CA ALA A 566 2.94 -24.68 -4.18
C ALA A 566 3.12 -25.34 -2.80
N THR A 567 3.58 -24.57 -1.80
CA THR A 567 3.76 -25.02 -0.42
C THR A 567 2.43 -25.43 0.23
N TYR A 568 1.37 -24.63 0.09
CA TYR A 568 0.06 -24.99 0.63
C TYR A 568 -0.57 -26.19 -0.09
N LEU A 569 -0.47 -26.28 -1.41
CA LEU A 569 -0.97 -27.44 -2.17
C LEU A 569 -0.23 -28.74 -1.79
N PHE A 570 1.08 -28.67 -1.58
CA PHE A 570 1.87 -29.81 -1.12
C PHE A 570 1.45 -30.26 0.29
N GLY A 571 1.30 -29.32 1.24
CA GLY A 571 0.85 -29.63 2.59
C GLY A 571 -0.57 -30.20 2.64
N MET A 572 -1.52 -29.66 1.86
CA MET A 572 -2.86 -30.24 1.67
C MET A 572 -2.81 -31.70 1.19
N CYS A 573 -1.97 -31.99 0.18
CA CYS A 573 -1.78 -33.35 -0.32
C CYS A 573 -1.20 -34.28 0.76
N ALA A 574 -0.21 -33.81 1.52
CA ALA A 574 0.45 -34.58 2.58
C ALA A 574 -0.51 -34.96 3.72
N VAL A 575 -1.31 -34.01 4.23
CA VAL A 575 -2.28 -34.28 5.31
C VAL A 575 -3.40 -35.22 4.86
N MET A 576 -3.90 -35.08 3.62
CA MET A 576 -4.90 -36.01 3.08
C MET A 576 -4.34 -37.42 2.89
N ALA A 577 -3.10 -37.56 2.40
CA ALA A 577 -2.45 -38.86 2.21
C ALA A 577 -2.24 -39.58 3.55
N ARG A 578 -1.78 -38.85 4.59
CA ARG A 578 -1.67 -39.37 5.96
C ARG A 578 -3.04 -39.82 6.48
N ALA A 579 -4.01 -38.91 6.51
CA ALA A 579 -5.33 -39.18 7.09
C ALA A 579 -6.06 -40.34 6.40
N SER A 580 -6.04 -40.38 5.07
CA SER A 580 -6.59 -41.48 4.30
C SER A 580 -5.98 -42.82 4.68
N ARG A 581 -4.67 -42.88 4.91
CA ARG A 581 -4.02 -44.12 5.32
C ARG A 581 -4.37 -44.47 6.76
N SER A 582 -4.26 -43.52 7.70
CA SER A 582 -4.60 -43.73 9.11
C SER A 582 -5.97 -44.37 9.25
N TYR A 583 -6.94 -43.88 8.47
CA TYR A 583 -8.29 -44.42 8.41
C TYR A 583 -8.34 -45.81 7.75
N CYS A 584 -7.75 -45.99 6.55
CA CYS A 584 -7.79 -47.26 5.83
C CYS A 584 -7.14 -48.44 6.56
N ILE A 585 -6.16 -48.21 7.44
CA ILE A 585 -5.52 -49.26 8.25
C ILE A 585 -6.09 -49.37 9.68
N GLY A 586 -7.11 -48.58 10.02
CA GLY A 586 -7.78 -48.64 11.32
C GLY A 586 -6.92 -48.17 12.49
N LEU A 587 -6.13 -47.11 12.33
CA LEU A 587 -5.40 -46.52 13.46
C LEU A 587 -6.37 -45.94 14.50
N GLN A 588 -5.96 -46.02 15.77
CA GLN A 588 -6.65 -45.31 16.84
C GLN A 588 -6.67 -43.81 16.53
N ASP A 589 -7.82 -43.17 16.79
CA ASP A 589 -8.06 -41.74 16.58
C ASP A 589 -7.95 -41.26 15.11
N ALA A 590 -8.00 -42.17 14.13
CA ALA A 590 -7.96 -41.84 12.70
C ALA A 590 -9.10 -40.91 12.21
N ASP A 591 -10.22 -40.84 12.93
CA ASP A 591 -11.29 -39.86 12.67
C ASP A 591 -10.80 -38.41 12.89
N TYR A 592 -9.90 -38.19 13.86
CA TYR A 592 -9.30 -36.87 14.10
C TYR A 592 -8.30 -36.50 13.01
N ASP A 593 -7.51 -37.46 12.51
CA ASP A 593 -6.65 -37.27 11.32
C ASP A 593 -7.48 -36.81 10.11
N MET A 594 -8.63 -37.45 9.88
CA MET A 594 -9.57 -37.10 8.79
C MET A 594 -10.20 -35.71 8.99
N PHE A 595 -10.55 -35.35 10.22
CA PHE A 595 -11.06 -34.02 10.57
C PHE A 595 -9.99 -32.92 10.37
N LEU A 596 -8.75 -33.15 10.83
CA LEU A 596 -7.64 -32.22 10.66
C LEU A 596 -7.30 -32.01 9.19
N ALA A 597 -7.25 -33.07 8.38
CA ALA A 597 -7.00 -32.95 6.94
C ALA A 597 -8.08 -32.10 6.23
N ASP A 598 -9.36 -32.31 6.55
CA ASP A 598 -10.47 -31.51 6.00
C ASP A 598 -10.42 -30.04 6.48
N LEU A 599 -10.03 -29.80 7.73
CA LEU A 599 -9.85 -28.45 8.29
C LEU A 599 -8.71 -27.67 7.60
N VAL A 600 -7.55 -28.32 7.37
CA VAL A 600 -6.42 -27.73 6.65
C VAL A 600 -6.82 -27.34 5.22
N VAL A 601 -7.46 -28.25 4.49
CA VAL A 601 -7.93 -27.98 3.12
C VAL A 601 -8.94 -26.83 3.09
N ARG A 602 -9.90 -26.78 4.02
CA ARG A 602 -10.88 -25.69 4.10
C ARG A 602 -10.23 -24.34 4.41
N GLN A 603 -9.28 -24.28 5.35
CA GLN A 603 -8.63 -23.03 5.72
C GLN A 603 -7.77 -22.51 4.56
N TRP A 604 -6.82 -23.33 4.09
CA TRP A 604 -5.85 -22.90 3.08
C TRP A 604 -6.45 -22.73 1.68
N LYS A 605 -7.65 -23.28 1.41
CA LYS A 605 -8.41 -22.96 0.19
C LYS A 605 -8.52 -21.44 -0.02
N TYR A 606 -8.93 -20.70 1.01
CA TYR A 606 -9.14 -19.26 0.91
C TYR A 606 -7.81 -18.52 0.70
N ASP A 607 -6.74 -18.98 1.34
CA ASP A 607 -5.38 -18.45 1.19
C ASP A 607 -4.82 -18.65 -0.23
N VAL A 608 -5.04 -19.83 -0.83
CA VAL A 608 -4.65 -20.13 -2.21
C VAL A 608 -5.52 -19.34 -3.19
N GLU A 609 -6.85 -19.29 -3.00
CA GLU A 609 -7.74 -18.50 -3.86
C GLU A 609 -7.39 -17.00 -3.81
N ALA A 610 -7.08 -16.43 -2.64
CA ALA A 610 -6.67 -15.03 -2.53
C ALA A 610 -5.35 -14.72 -3.30
N ARG A 611 -4.39 -15.66 -3.28
CA ARG A 611 -3.11 -15.54 -3.98
C ARG A 611 -3.24 -15.71 -5.49
N LEU A 612 -4.18 -16.54 -5.95
CA LEU A 612 -4.47 -16.77 -7.38
C LEU A 612 -5.42 -15.73 -8.00
N LEU A 613 -6.35 -15.14 -7.22
CA LEU A 613 -7.39 -14.23 -7.71
C LEU A 613 -7.00 -12.74 -7.65
N LYS A 614 -6.08 -12.32 -6.77
CA LYS A 614 -5.44 -11.00 -6.87
C LYS A 614 -4.53 -10.98 -8.12
N PRO A 615 -4.49 -9.90 -8.93
CA PRO A 615 -3.82 -9.94 -10.22
C PRO A 615 -2.37 -10.44 -10.18
N LEU A 616 -2.13 -11.56 -10.84
CA LEU A 616 -0.78 -12.01 -11.24
C LEU A 616 -0.24 -11.20 -12.44
N PHE A 617 -1.07 -10.31 -13.00
CA PHE A 617 -0.85 -9.62 -14.28
C PHE A 617 -1.04 -8.09 -14.24
N GLY A 618 -1.47 -7.55 -13.10
CA GLY A 618 -1.81 -6.12 -12.95
C GLY A 618 -0.65 -5.25 -12.45
N VAL A 619 0.50 -5.85 -12.15
CA VAL A 619 1.63 -5.19 -11.49
C VAL A 619 2.81 -5.21 -12.45
N LYS A 620 3.04 -4.10 -13.15
CA LYS A 620 4.24 -3.92 -14.01
C LYS A 620 5.23 -2.86 -13.51
N HIS A 621 4.93 -2.19 -12.39
CA HIS A 621 5.78 -1.13 -11.83
C HIS A 621 5.92 -1.11 -10.29
N MET A 622 5.35 -2.05 -9.52
CA MET A 622 5.67 -2.19 -8.09
C MET A 622 6.87 -3.11 -7.86
N THR A 623 8.02 -2.70 -8.38
CA THR A 623 9.31 -2.95 -7.71
C THR A 623 10.05 -1.63 -7.69
N PRO A 624 10.14 -0.95 -6.55
CA PRO A 624 11.00 0.21 -6.42
C PRO A 624 12.44 -0.26 -6.63
N ARG A 625 13.05 0.06 -7.77
CA ARG A 625 14.51 -0.09 -7.90
C ARG A 625 15.12 0.87 -6.90
N LEU A 626 15.78 0.33 -5.88
CA LEU A 626 16.66 1.10 -5.00
C LEU A 626 17.56 1.98 -5.90
N PRO A 627 17.54 3.31 -5.78
CA PRO A 627 18.40 4.15 -6.59
C PRO A 627 19.85 3.76 -6.30
N GLN A 628 20.66 3.55 -7.36
CA GLN A 628 22.04 3.04 -7.23
C GLN A 628 22.94 3.89 -6.30
N SER A 629 22.56 5.13 -6.02
CA SER A 629 23.19 6.00 -5.02
C SER A 629 23.14 5.47 -3.58
N VAL A 630 22.34 4.45 -3.25
CA VAL A 630 22.30 3.81 -1.92
C VAL A 630 23.41 2.77 -1.74
N LEU A 631 23.94 2.20 -2.84
CA LEU A 631 24.85 1.06 -2.80
C LEU A 631 26.34 1.43 -2.84
N VAL A 632 26.68 2.73 -2.81
CA VAL A 632 28.07 3.22 -2.79
C VAL A 632 28.40 3.79 -1.40
N GLY A 633 28.57 2.89 -0.44
CA GLY A 633 29.00 3.20 0.92
C GLY A 633 30.23 2.40 1.32
N SER A 634 31.41 2.80 0.87
CA SER A 634 32.68 2.21 1.30
C SER A 634 33.73 3.27 1.61
N SER A 635 34.58 2.95 2.61
CA SER A 635 35.78 3.68 3.07
C SER A 635 35.56 5.08 3.68
N GLY A 636 35.63 5.18 5.01
CA GLY A 636 35.55 6.47 5.72
C GLY A 636 35.61 6.40 7.26
N VAL A 637 36.18 5.34 7.86
CA VAL A 637 36.34 5.28 9.32
C VAL A 637 37.65 5.96 9.75
N GLN A 638 37.53 7.05 10.51
CA GLN A 638 38.56 7.48 11.46
C GLN A 638 37.91 7.93 12.79
N PRO A 639 38.65 7.85 13.91
CA PRO A 639 38.04 7.51 15.20
C PRO A 639 37.66 8.71 16.07
N PHE A 640 36.82 8.41 17.06
CA PHE A 640 36.47 9.31 18.17
C PHE A 640 37.72 9.83 18.90
N ALA A 641 37.73 11.15 19.16
CA ALA A 641 38.55 11.76 20.20
C ALA A 641 37.62 12.49 21.19
N THR A 642 37.87 12.29 22.48
CA THR A 642 37.03 12.76 23.59
C THR A 642 37.29 14.22 23.96
N GLY A 643 36.26 14.96 24.38
CA GLY A 643 36.41 16.32 24.89
C GLY A 643 35.12 16.95 25.40
N VAL A 644 34.89 16.90 26.71
CA VAL A 644 33.75 17.58 27.37
C VAL A 644 34.09 19.05 27.64
N SER A 645 33.31 19.99 27.10
CA SER A 645 33.05 21.29 27.74
C SER A 645 31.86 22.02 27.11
N THR A 646 31.10 22.72 27.95
CA THR A 646 30.05 23.68 27.59
C THR A 646 30.30 24.98 28.38
N PRO A 647 29.63 26.09 28.08
CA PRO A 647 29.71 26.86 26.84
C PRO A 647 30.22 28.29 27.12
N PRO A 648 30.38 29.13 26.07
CA PRO A 648 29.73 30.44 26.19
C PRO A 648 28.98 30.88 24.93
N ALA A 649 27.94 31.70 25.12
CA ALA A 649 27.22 32.33 24.03
C ALA A 649 28.07 33.40 23.33
N VAL A 650 27.78 33.69 22.04
CA VAL A 650 27.51 35.04 21.48
C VAL A 650 27.54 35.02 19.94
N ARG A 651 26.60 35.79 19.34
CA ARG A 651 26.50 36.26 17.93
C ARG A 651 26.20 35.26 16.82
N ALA A 652 25.01 35.44 16.24
CA ALA A 652 24.70 35.05 14.88
C ALA A 652 25.59 35.79 13.86
N ALA A 653 26.07 35.06 12.86
CA ALA A 653 26.74 35.54 11.66
C ALA A 653 26.31 34.64 10.47
N PRO A 654 26.35 35.12 9.22
CA PRO A 654 25.33 34.78 8.23
C PRO A 654 25.55 33.47 7.46
N ASN A 655 24.44 32.87 7.01
CA ASN A 655 24.41 31.75 6.08
C ASN A 655 25.19 32.06 4.78
N PRO A 656 26.13 31.21 4.35
CA PRO A 656 26.69 31.27 3.00
C PRO A 656 25.67 30.68 2.01
N ILE A 657 24.78 31.53 1.47
CA ILE A 657 23.94 31.17 0.32
C ILE A 657 24.82 31.16 -0.94
N GLY A 658 24.92 29.98 -1.57
CA GLY A 658 25.82 29.74 -2.71
C GLY A 658 25.25 28.82 -3.79
N HIS A 659 23.93 28.80 -3.98
CA HIS A 659 23.30 28.11 -5.11
C HIS A 659 22.49 29.08 -5.98
N PRO A 660 22.61 28.99 -7.32
CA PRO A 660 22.07 30.01 -8.22
C PRO A 660 20.54 29.96 -8.24
N THR A 661 19.91 31.07 -7.87
CA THR A 661 18.46 31.26 -7.98
C THR A 661 18.03 31.20 -9.44
N LYS A 662 17.37 30.11 -9.84
CA LYS A 662 16.47 30.15 -11.02
C LYS A 662 15.45 31.26 -10.77
N LYS A 663 15.18 32.09 -11.78
CA LYS A 663 14.09 33.08 -11.72
C LYS A 663 12.77 32.35 -11.43
N SER A 664 11.91 32.96 -10.60
CA SER A 664 10.58 32.42 -10.31
C SER A 664 9.80 32.16 -11.61
N PRO A 665 9.07 31.04 -11.73
CA PRO A 665 8.20 30.76 -12.87
C PRO A 665 6.84 31.47 -12.77
N TYR A 666 6.53 32.12 -11.63
CA TYR A 666 5.36 32.98 -11.48
C TYR A 666 5.58 34.34 -12.14
N VAL A 667 4.52 34.90 -12.72
CA VAL A 667 4.55 36.28 -13.25
C VAL A 667 4.48 37.25 -12.07
N THR A 668 5.55 38.03 -11.87
CA THR A 668 5.64 39.02 -10.78
C THR A 668 4.78 40.26 -11.02
N ASP A 669 4.46 40.56 -12.28
CA ASP A 669 3.89 41.84 -12.70
C ASP A 669 2.39 41.68 -13.01
N LEU A 670 1.60 41.31 -12.00
CA LEU A 670 0.14 41.31 -12.09
C LEU A 670 -0.43 42.72 -11.89
N PRO A 671 -1.50 43.11 -12.61
CA PRO A 671 -2.16 44.40 -12.41
C PRO A 671 -2.80 44.48 -11.02
N ARG A 672 -2.89 45.69 -10.45
CA ARG A 672 -3.73 45.96 -9.27
C ARG A 672 -5.22 45.86 -9.62
N LEU A 673 -6.04 45.45 -8.65
CA LEU A 673 -7.50 45.42 -8.81
C LEU A 673 -8.00 46.84 -9.14
N PRO A 674 -8.72 47.06 -10.25
CA PRO A 674 -9.20 48.38 -10.62
C PRO A 674 -10.28 48.86 -9.63
N VAL A 675 -10.48 50.18 -9.58
CA VAL A 675 -11.73 50.78 -9.07
C VAL A 675 -12.56 51.12 -10.31
N PRO A 676 -13.77 50.54 -10.50
CA PRO A 676 -14.61 50.87 -11.65
C PRO A 676 -15.03 52.35 -11.65
N PRO A 677 -15.31 52.95 -12.82
CA PRO A 677 -15.95 54.26 -12.86
C PRO A 677 -17.35 54.21 -12.23
N LEU A 678 -17.65 55.13 -11.31
CA LEU A 678 -18.92 55.20 -10.57
C LEU A 678 -20.15 55.02 -11.47
N GLU A 679 -20.25 55.83 -12.54
CA GLU A 679 -21.36 55.78 -13.51
C GLU A 679 -21.55 54.39 -14.14
N SER A 680 -20.44 53.69 -14.43
CA SER A 680 -20.47 52.34 -14.99
C SER A 680 -21.04 51.32 -13.99
N THR A 681 -20.71 51.45 -12.70
CA THR A 681 -21.29 50.60 -11.66
C THR A 681 -22.76 50.94 -11.42
N LEU A 682 -23.13 52.23 -11.35
CA LEU A 682 -24.51 52.66 -11.14
C LEU A 682 -25.46 52.24 -12.26
N LYS A 683 -25.03 52.35 -13.53
CA LYS A 683 -25.79 51.89 -14.69
C LYS A 683 -26.00 50.37 -14.68
N LYS A 684 -24.98 49.58 -14.32
CA LYS A 684 -25.12 48.12 -14.17
C LYS A 684 -26.01 47.75 -12.98
N PHE A 685 -25.85 48.44 -11.86
CA PHE A 685 -26.68 48.25 -10.66
C PHE A 685 -28.17 48.37 -11.01
N LEU A 686 -28.59 49.46 -11.65
CA LEU A 686 -29.97 49.62 -12.12
C LEU A 686 -30.44 48.47 -13.02
N LYS A 687 -29.63 48.03 -13.99
CA LYS A 687 -29.97 46.86 -14.84
C LYS A 687 -30.18 45.59 -14.00
N THR A 688 -29.37 45.37 -12.96
CA THR A 688 -29.48 44.19 -12.08
C THR A 688 -30.52 44.32 -10.97
N VAL A 689 -31.00 45.52 -10.66
CA VAL A 689 -32.11 45.74 -9.73
C VAL A 689 -33.45 45.45 -10.41
N ARG A 690 -33.60 45.85 -11.68
CA ARG A 690 -34.86 45.80 -12.42
C ARG A 690 -35.65 44.47 -12.34
N PRO A 691 -35.03 43.28 -12.27
CA PRO A 691 -35.78 42.01 -12.09
C PRO A 691 -36.50 41.83 -10.75
N HIS A 692 -36.19 42.63 -9.72
CA HIS A 692 -36.53 42.36 -8.31
C HIS A 692 -37.48 43.40 -7.66
N VAL A 693 -37.95 44.37 -8.44
CA VAL A 693 -38.76 45.50 -7.98
C VAL A 693 -39.87 45.82 -8.99
N ASP A 694 -40.95 46.42 -8.51
CA ASP A 694 -41.99 46.97 -9.39
C ASP A 694 -41.56 48.30 -10.04
N GLU A 695 -42.49 48.97 -10.73
CA GLU A 695 -42.22 50.22 -11.45
C GLU A 695 -42.03 51.42 -10.52
N ASP A 696 -42.79 51.51 -9.43
CA ASP A 696 -42.75 52.63 -8.49
C ASP A 696 -41.50 52.53 -7.59
N GLU A 697 -41.16 51.31 -7.18
CA GLU A 697 -39.91 50.98 -6.52
C GLU A 697 -38.70 51.26 -7.42
N PHE A 698 -38.73 50.83 -8.70
CA PHE A 698 -37.62 51.08 -9.63
C PHE A 698 -37.39 52.57 -9.87
N GLN A 699 -38.44 53.37 -10.07
CA GLN A 699 -38.32 54.83 -10.18
C GLN A 699 -37.77 55.48 -8.90
N THR A 700 -37.96 54.84 -7.73
CA THR A 700 -37.37 55.30 -6.46
C THR A 700 -35.88 54.98 -6.41
N THR A 701 -35.46 53.76 -6.78
CA THR A 701 -34.05 53.42 -6.95
C THR A 701 -33.35 54.34 -7.96
N GLU A 702 -33.97 54.63 -9.12
CA GLU A 702 -33.40 55.54 -10.14
C GLU A 702 -33.13 56.94 -9.58
N LYS A 703 -34.06 57.51 -8.80
CA LYS A 703 -33.86 58.81 -8.14
C LYS A 703 -32.70 58.79 -7.14
N LEU A 704 -32.62 57.74 -6.31
CA LEU A 704 -31.55 57.58 -5.33
C LEU A 704 -30.18 57.39 -6.00
N VAL A 705 -30.12 56.60 -7.08
CA VAL A 705 -28.90 56.40 -7.87
C VAL A 705 -28.46 57.69 -8.58
N ALA A 706 -29.40 58.45 -9.12
CA ALA A 706 -29.11 59.75 -9.73
C ALA A 706 -28.61 60.77 -8.71
N GLU A 707 -29.19 60.84 -7.52
CA GLU A 707 -28.70 61.71 -6.43
C GLU A 707 -27.33 61.27 -5.92
N PHE A 708 -27.09 59.97 -5.77
CA PHE A 708 -25.82 59.42 -5.33
C PHE A 708 -24.68 59.72 -6.31
N GLY A 709 -24.94 59.58 -7.62
CA GLY A 709 -23.96 59.74 -8.69
C GLY A 709 -23.78 61.17 -9.24
N ARG A 710 -24.61 62.13 -8.84
CA ARG A 710 -24.58 63.50 -9.39
C ARG A 710 -23.22 64.20 -9.22
N PRO A 711 -22.86 65.18 -10.08
CA PRO A 711 -21.71 66.06 -9.86
C PRO A 711 -21.71 66.66 -8.45
N GLY A 712 -20.65 66.42 -7.68
CA GLY A 712 -20.56 66.85 -6.27
C GLY A 712 -21.47 66.08 -5.29
N GLY A 713 -22.05 64.96 -5.71
CA GLY A 713 -22.79 64.04 -4.84
C GLY A 713 -21.87 63.15 -4.00
N ILE A 714 -22.43 62.59 -2.92
CA ILE A 714 -21.70 61.74 -1.96
C ILE A 714 -21.01 60.53 -2.62
N GLY A 715 -21.57 59.96 -3.68
CA GLY A 715 -20.95 58.86 -4.42
C GLY A 715 -19.62 59.26 -5.08
N GLN A 716 -19.48 60.51 -5.55
CA GLN A 716 -18.23 61.01 -6.12
C GLN A 716 -17.16 61.26 -5.05
N GLU A 717 -17.56 61.71 -3.87
CA GLU A 717 -16.67 61.86 -2.71
C GLU A 717 -16.11 60.49 -2.28
N LEU A 718 -16.98 59.49 -2.11
CA LEU A 718 -16.61 58.12 -1.76
C LEU A 718 -15.74 57.46 -2.85
N GLN A 719 -16.02 57.72 -4.13
CA GLN A 719 -15.19 57.26 -5.26
C GLN A 719 -13.75 57.80 -5.13
N VAL A 720 -13.57 59.09 -4.85
CA VAL A 720 -12.25 59.71 -4.69
C VAL A 720 -11.48 59.10 -3.52
N MET A 721 -12.15 58.86 -2.38
CA MET A 721 -11.54 58.19 -1.22
C MET A 721 -11.13 56.74 -1.55
N LEU A 722 -11.96 56.00 -2.29
CA LEU A 722 -11.68 54.63 -2.70
C LEU A 722 -10.51 54.55 -3.71
N GLU A 723 -10.44 55.48 -4.66
CA GLU A 723 -9.30 55.62 -5.58
C GLU A 723 -8.01 56.02 -4.85
N GLN A 724 -8.09 56.86 -3.82
CA GLN A 724 -6.96 57.19 -2.96
C GLN A 724 -6.44 55.94 -2.23
N ARG A 725 -7.34 55.12 -1.66
CA ARG A 725 -6.98 53.82 -1.06
C ARG A 725 -6.30 52.91 -2.09
N ALA A 726 -6.83 52.79 -3.30
CA ALA A 726 -6.25 51.96 -4.37
C ALA A 726 -4.84 52.40 -4.83
N ARG A 727 -4.48 53.68 -4.65
CA ARG A 727 -3.10 54.15 -4.86
C ARG A 727 -2.18 53.73 -3.72
N GLN A 728 -2.68 53.77 -2.48
CA GLN A 728 -1.93 53.48 -1.24
C GLN A 728 -1.75 51.98 -0.95
N THR A 729 -2.68 51.13 -1.39
CA THR A 729 -2.64 49.66 -1.20
C THR A 729 -2.24 48.92 -2.48
N GLU A 730 -1.70 47.71 -2.35
CA GLU A 730 -1.48 46.79 -3.49
C GLU A 730 -2.81 46.29 -4.09
N ASN A 731 -3.77 45.94 -3.23
CA ASN A 731 -5.15 45.64 -3.60
C ASN A 731 -6.07 46.31 -2.56
N TRP A 732 -6.96 47.18 -3.03
CA TRP A 732 -7.79 48.03 -2.17
C TRP A 732 -8.88 47.26 -1.40
N LEU A 733 -9.21 46.06 -1.83
CA LEU A 733 -10.32 45.25 -1.34
C LEU A 733 -9.86 44.08 -0.46
N ALA A 734 -8.62 43.62 -0.61
CA ALA A 734 -8.20 42.31 -0.13
C ALA A 734 -8.36 42.10 1.40
N ASP A 735 -8.00 43.09 2.20
CA ASP A 735 -8.14 43.08 3.66
C ASP A 735 -9.58 43.30 4.12
N TRP A 736 -10.28 44.28 3.53
CA TRP A 736 -11.70 44.54 3.79
C TRP A 736 -12.58 43.32 3.46
N TRP A 737 -12.35 42.64 2.34
CA TRP A 737 -13.08 41.42 1.96
C TRP A 737 -12.75 40.26 2.90
N LEU A 738 -11.47 40.07 3.26
CA LEU A 738 -11.06 39.04 4.22
C LEU A 738 -11.75 39.20 5.58
N ASN A 739 -11.84 40.44 6.06
CA ASN A 739 -12.50 40.77 7.31
C ASN A 739 -14.02 40.57 7.20
N THR A 740 -14.69 41.30 6.31
CA THR A 740 -16.16 41.37 6.27
C THR A 740 -16.83 40.08 5.78
N ALA A 741 -16.23 39.35 4.85
CA ALA A 741 -16.81 38.11 4.33
C ALA A 741 -16.52 36.88 5.20
N TYR A 742 -15.47 36.92 6.04
CA TYR A 742 -15.03 35.75 6.80
C TYR A 742 -14.75 36.04 8.28
N LEU A 743 -13.71 36.83 8.62
CA LEU A 743 -13.21 36.93 10.01
C LEU A 743 -14.21 37.60 10.96
N GLU A 744 -15.04 38.52 10.46
CA GLU A 744 -16.07 39.25 11.21
C GLU A 744 -17.43 38.52 11.17
N GLN A 745 -17.57 37.46 10.36
CA GLN A 745 -18.74 36.58 10.42
C GLN A 745 -18.72 35.76 11.71
N ARG A 746 -19.86 35.78 12.41
CA ARG A 746 -20.02 35.19 13.75
C ARG A 746 -20.80 33.87 13.75
N GLY A 747 -21.58 33.63 12.70
CA GLY A 747 -22.16 32.30 12.45
C GLY A 747 -21.06 31.22 12.37
N PRO A 748 -21.36 29.97 12.73
CA PRO A 748 -20.39 28.87 12.75
C PRO A 748 -19.71 28.69 11.38
N VAL A 749 -18.49 28.14 11.34
CA VAL A 749 -17.85 27.88 10.03
C VAL A 749 -18.42 26.65 9.33
N VAL A 750 -18.99 25.71 10.08
CA VAL A 750 -19.55 24.46 9.56
C VAL A 750 -20.84 24.75 8.80
N VAL A 751 -21.01 24.10 7.63
CA VAL A 751 -22.07 24.33 6.63
C VAL A 751 -22.07 25.74 6.01
N THR A 752 -22.11 26.79 6.82
CA THR A 752 -22.36 28.18 6.39
C THR A 752 -21.13 28.94 5.88
N SER A 753 -19.90 28.44 6.10
CA SER A 753 -18.68 29.05 5.53
C SER A 753 -17.72 28.06 4.87
N SER A 754 -17.47 26.90 5.47
CA SER A 754 -16.45 25.93 5.03
C SER A 754 -17.04 24.91 4.05
N PRO A 755 -16.64 24.93 2.76
CA PRO A 755 -17.18 23.98 1.78
C PRO A 755 -16.55 22.60 1.94
N GLY A 756 -17.36 21.57 1.70
CA GLY A 756 -16.89 20.19 1.53
C GLY A 756 -16.74 19.83 0.06
N ILE A 757 -15.78 18.97 -0.25
CA ILE A 757 -15.52 18.41 -1.58
C ILE A 757 -15.44 16.90 -1.47
N LEU A 758 -16.28 16.20 -2.23
CA LEU A 758 -16.25 14.75 -2.38
C LEU A 758 -15.37 14.37 -3.58
N LEU A 759 -14.40 13.48 -3.35
CA LEU A 759 -13.54 12.87 -4.36
C LEU A 759 -14.16 11.54 -4.86
N PRO A 760 -13.67 10.97 -5.98
CA PRO A 760 -14.12 9.66 -6.44
C PRO A 760 -13.95 8.59 -5.35
N ALA A 761 -15.03 7.88 -5.01
CA ALA A 761 -15.01 6.88 -3.96
C ALA A 761 -14.11 5.68 -4.31
N MET A 762 -13.38 5.18 -3.32
CA MET A 762 -12.61 3.94 -3.40
C MET A 762 -13.40 2.76 -2.82
N LYS A 763 -12.81 1.56 -2.83
CA LYS A 763 -13.37 0.37 -2.16
C LYS A 763 -12.37 -0.15 -1.15
N PHE A 764 -12.75 -0.13 0.13
CA PHE A 764 -11.93 -0.61 1.24
C PHE A 764 -12.57 -1.85 1.86
N GLU A 765 -11.97 -3.02 1.65
CA GLU A 765 -12.41 -4.26 2.30
C GLU A 765 -11.96 -4.25 3.77
N ARG A 766 -10.75 -3.75 4.04
CA ARG A 766 -10.08 -3.79 5.35
C ARG A 766 -9.69 -2.40 5.85
N VAL A 767 -9.26 -2.31 7.11
CA VAL A 767 -8.78 -1.05 7.71
C VAL A 767 -7.46 -0.64 7.06
N GLU A 768 -6.62 -1.61 6.72
CA GLU A 768 -5.36 -1.45 6.00
C GLU A 768 -5.56 -0.74 4.65
N ASP A 769 -6.65 -1.02 3.93
CA ASP A 769 -6.96 -0.35 2.66
C ASP A 769 -7.26 1.15 2.87
N GLN A 770 -8.01 1.48 3.94
CA GLN A 770 -8.30 2.86 4.34
C GLN A 770 -7.02 3.61 4.73
N LEU A 771 -6.18 2.99 5.57
CA LEU A 771 -4.92 3.58 6.02
C LEU A 771 -3.91 3.73 4.87
N TRP A 772 -3.87 2.78 3.94
CA TRP A 772 -3.05 2.88 2.74
C TRP A 772 -3.50 4.03 1.84
N ALA A 773 -4.80 4.17 1.58
CA ALA A 773 -5.33 5.29 0.82
C ALA A 773 -5.08 6.64 1.53
N ALA A 774 -5.22 6.68 2.86
CA ALA A 774 -4.93 7.87 3.66
C ALA A 774 -3.46 8.28 3.62
N ALA A 775 -2.52 7.34 3.72
CA ALA A 775 -1.10 7.59 3.59
C ALA A 775 -0.74 8.15 2.20
N GLY A 776 -1.31 7.59 1.13
CA GLY A 776 -1.07 8.06 -0.24
C GLY A 776 -1.67 9.44 -0.52
N ALA A 777 -2.89 9.70 -0.02
CA ALA A 777 -3.52 11.02 -0.12
C ALA A 777 -2.75 12.07 0.70
N ALA A 778 -2.29 11.73 1.91
CA ALA A 778 -1.45 12.60 2.72
C ALA A 778 -0.11 12.91 2.04
N ALA A 779 0.58 11.89 1.49
CA ALA A 779 1.80 12.07 0.71
C ALA A 779 1.60 13.02 -0.48
N ALA A 780 0.48 12.89 -1.20
CA ALA A 780 0.15 13.79 -2.31
C ALA A 780 -0.03 15.26 -1.86
N ILE A 781 -0.65 15.51 -0.69
CA ILE A 781 -0.77 16.86 -0.13
C ILE A 781 0.61 17.41 0.31
N VAL A 782 1.47 16.57 0.89
CA VAL A 782 2.84 16.95 1.26
C VAL A 782 3.65 17.35 0.01
N GLU A 783 3.62 16.52 -1.04
CA GLU A 783 4.27 16.84 -2.32
C GLU A 783 3.72 18.14 -2.92
N PHE A 784 2.40 18.32 -2.94
CA PHE A 784 1.78 19.55 -3.44
C PHE A 784 2.18 20.79 -2.62
N THR A 785 2.30 20.65 -1.29
CA THR A 785 2.78 21.71 -0.40
C THR A 785 4.22 22.10 -0.74
N ASP A 786 5.09 21.13 -1.04
CA ASP A 786 6.46 21.39 -1.46
C ASP A 786 6.53 22.05 -2.85
N LEU A 787 5.69 21.63 -3.81
CA LEU A 787 5.58 22.30 -5.11
C LEU A 787 5.11 23.75 -4.96
N VAL A 788 4.18 24.05 -4.06
CA VAL A 788 3.76 25.43 -3.74
C VAL A 788 4.91 26.22 -3.13
N ASN A 789 5.59 25.68 -2.12
CA ASN A 789 6.71 26.34 -1.42
C ASN A 789 7.93 26.60 -2.32
N GLN A 790 8.16 25.74 -3.31
CA GLN A 790 9.20 25.88 -4.33
C GLN A 790 8.75 26.71 -5.55
N GLN A 791 7.49 27.18 -5.56
CA GLN A 791 6.86 27.90 -6.66
C GLN A 791 6.81 27.10 -7.99
N LEU A 792 6.76 25.76 -7.91
CA LEU A 792 6.79 24.85 -9.07
C LEU A 792 5.41 24.50 -9.64
N ILE A 793 4.32 24.92 -8.99
CA ILE A 793 2.97 24.79 -9.55
C ILE A 793 2.91 25.59 -10.88
N PRO A 794 2.37 25.03 -11.98
CA PRO A 794 2.26 25.78 -13.24
C PRO A 794 1.44 27.07 -13.07
N GLN A 795 1.95 28.16 -13.64
CA GLN A 795 1.24 29.46 -13.69
C GLN A 795 -0.12 29.30 -14.37
N GLU A 796 -1.20 29.38 -13.58
CA GLU A 796 -2.56 29.31 -14.11
C GLU A 796 -2.87 30.53 -14.98
N ARG A 797 -3.76 30.34 -15.95
CA ARG A 797 -4.14 31.34 -16.94
C ARG A 797 -5.63 31.27 -17.26
N GLN A 798 -6.22 32.43 -17.54
CA GLN A 798 -7.56 32.52 -18.11
C GLN A 798 -7.46 33.19 -19.49
N GLY A 799 -7.57 32.38 -20.54
CA GLY A 799 -7.23 32.82 -21.90
C GLY A 799 -5.75 33.20 -21.98
N LYS A 800 -5.45 34.47 -22.27
CA LYS A 800 -4.08 34.99 -22.33
C LYS A 800 -3.55 35.51 -20.99
N PHE A 801 -4.44 35.84 -20.04
CA PHE A 801 -4.08 36.49 -18.79
C PHE A 801 -3.53 35.50 -17.77
N PRO A 802 -2.37 35.76 -17.13
CA PRO A 802 -1.92 35.01 -15.95
C PRO A 802 -2.85 35.28 -14.76
N LEU A 803 -2.85 34.38 -13.78
CA LEU A 803 -3.64 34.48 -12.55
C LEU A 803 -2.75 34.54 -11.31
N ASP A 804 -3.18 35.27 -10.30
CA ASP A 804 -2.59 35.33 -8.97
C ASP A 804 -2.50 33.93 -8.35
N MET A 805 -1.30 33.58 -7.89
CA MET A 805 -1.01 32.29 -7.26
C MET A 805 -0.89 32.40 -5.74
N SER A 806 -1.13 33.59 -5.15
CA SER A 806 -0.89 33.85 -3.71
C SER A 806 -1.78 33.01 -2.79
N GLN A 807 -2.98 32.65 -3.25
CA GLN A 807 -3.90 31.79 -2.50
C GLN A 807 -3.27 30.41 -2.20
N TYR A 808 -2.52 29.82 -3.14
CA TYR A 808 -1.86 28.52 -2.94
C TYR A 808 -0.92 28.53 -1.73
N GLY A 809 -0.13 29.60 -1.56
CA GLY A 809 0.78 29.77 -0.42
C GLY A 809 0.08 30.01 0.92
N LYS A 810 -1.24 30.24 0.93
CA LYS A 810 -2.06 30.50 2.13
C LYS A 810 -2.93 29.30 2.55
N VAL A 811 -2.97 28.23 1.76
CA VAL A 811 -3.82 27.05 2.05
C VAL A 811 -3.22 26.14 3.12
N PHE A 812 -1.90 25.94 3.11
CA PHE A 812 -1.21 25.02 4.02
C PHE A 812 -0.58 25.75 5.20
N CYS A 813 -0.35 25.03 6.30
CA CYS A 813 0.22 25.58 7.54
C CYS A 813 -0.58 26.78 8.07
N THR A 814 -1.88 26.81 7.78
CA THR A 814 -2.78 27.95 8.05
C THR A 814 -3.97 27.46 8.90
N MET A 815 -4.48 28.36 9.75
CA MET A 815 -5.62 28.09 10.62
C MET A 815 -6.35 29.40 10.97
N ARG A 816 -7.68 29.33 11.06
CA ARG A 816 -8.54 30.43 11.52
C ARG A 816 -8.75 30.33 13.03
N VAL A 817 -7.97 31.09 13.79
CA VAL A 817 -8.11 31.15 15.25
C VAL A 817 -9.35 31.97 15.61
N PRO A 818 -10.27 31.46 16.45
CA PRO A 818 -11.45 32.20 16.86
C PRO A 818 -11.05 33.38 17.78
N GLY A 819 -11.85 34.44 17.77
CA GLY A 819 -11.77 35.50 18.75
C GLY A 819 -13.16 35.97 19.13
N VAL A 820 -13.34 36.57 20.31
CA VAL A 820 -14.69 36.89 20.84
C VAL A 820 -15.50 37.81 19.91
N THR A 821 -14.87 38.83 19.32
CA THR A 821 -15.54 39.77 18.40
C THR A 821 -15.14 39.61 16.93
N ARG A 822 -13.92 39.12 16.67
CA ARG A 822 -13.38 38.88 15.33
C ARG A 822 -12.31 37.79 15.38
N ASP A 823 -12.35 36.89 14.40
CA ASP A 823 -11.38 35.81 14.25
C ASP A 823 -10.06 36.34 13.65
N LYS A 824 -9.02 35.50 13.64
CA LYS A 824 -7.71 35.81 13.03
C LYS A 824 -7.26 34.66 12.14
N MET A 825 -6.74 34.97 10.96
CA MET A 825 -6.03 33.99 10.13
C MET A 825 -4.56 33.98 10.54
N LEU A 826 -4.06 32.84 11.04
CA LEU A 826 -2.64 32.60 11.27
C LEU A 826 -2.09 31.71 10.16
N SER A 827 -0.93 32.05 9.60
CA SER A 827 -0.25 31.27 8.58
C SER A 827 1.23 31.14 8.90
N PHE A 828 1.73 29.91 8.91
CA PHE A 828 3.09 29.52 9.27
C PHE A 828 3.86 28.94 8.07
N GLY A 829 3.41 29.20 6.85
CA GLY A 829 4.01 28.64 5.62
C GLY A 829 5.51 28.94 5.48
N GLU A 830 5.96 30.11 5.93
CA GLU A 830 7.37 30.52 5.88
C GLU A 830 8.28 29.72 6.82
N GLU A 831 7.78 29.29 7.99
CA GLU A 831 8.51 28.40 8.92
C GLU A 831 8.71 26.98 8.32
N ARG A 832 7.86 26.63 7.36
CA ARG A 832 7.74 25.31 6.72
C ARG A 832 7.61 24.14 7.72
N PRO A 833 6.60 24.12 8.63
CA PRO A 833 6.39 23.04 9.59
C PRO A 833 6.41 21.65 8.95
N THR A 834 6.97 20.66 9.65
CA THR A 834 7.25 19.30 9.13
C THR A 834 6.19 18.26 9.49
N HIS A 835 5.17 18.62 10.27
CA HIS A 835 4.14 17.71 10.74
C HIS A 835 2.74 17.99 10.18
N ILE A 836 1.89 16.97 10.27
CA ILE A 836 0.43 17.05 10.13
C ILE A 836 -0.22 16.76 11.49
N ILE A 837 -1.51 17.03 11.59
CA ILE A 837 -2.34 16.40 12.64
C ILE A 837 -3.10 15.23 12.02
N VAL A 838 -3.23 14.13 12.75
CA VAL A 838 -4.14 13.04 12.43
C VAL A 838 -5.23 12.96 13.51
N ALA A 839 -6.49 12.98 13.09
CA ALA A 839 -7.65 12.72 13.94
C ALA A 839 -8.16 11.30 13.72
N HIS A 840 -8.22 10.49 14.78
CA HIS A 840 -8.85 9.17 14.75
C HIS A 840 -9.60 8.94 16.06
N ASN A 841 -10.87 8.56 16.00
CA ASN A 841 -11.72 8.33 17.18
C ASN A 841 -11.74 9.53 18.16
N ASN A 842 -11.75 10.76 17.63
CA ASN A 842 -11.67 12.04 18.36
C ASN A 842 -10.32 12.32 19.05
N HIS A 843 -9.33 11.43 18.96
CA HIS A 843 -7.96 11.70 19.42
C HIS A 843 -7.18 12.44 18.34
N PHE A 844 -6.40 13.45 18.72
CA PHE A 844 -5.51 14.18 17.81
C PHE A 844 -4.06 13.73 18.03
N PHE A 845 -3.32 13.55 16.95
CA PHE A 845 -1.91 13.14 16.98
C PHE A 845 -1.06 14.08 16.12
N ARG A 846 0.09 14.51 16.63
CA ARG A 846 1.17 15.07 15.81
C ARG A 846 1.88 13.92 15.09
N VAL A 847 1.96 14.01 13.77
CA VAL A 847 2.63 13.03 12.91
C VAL A 847 3.62 13.77 12.03
N GLU A 848 4.91 13.47 12.16
CA GLU A 848 5.94 14.01 11.26
C GLU A 848 5.73 13.45 9.85
N VAL A 849 5.85 14.29 8.84
CA VAL A 849 5.75 13.90 7.42
C VAL A 849 7.02 14.19 6.62
N TYR A 850 8.09 14.60 7.31
CA TYR A 850 9.46 14.65 6.81
C TYR A 850 10.41 14.03 7.84
N GLY A 851 11.52 13.45 7.40
CA GLY A 851 12.64 13.11 8.29
C GLY A 851 13.64 14.25 8.49
N GLU A 852 14.72 13.99 9.22
CA GLU A 852 15.66 15.02 9.73
C GLU A 852 16.21 15.98 8.65
N ASN A 853 16.47 15.48 7.44
CA ASN A 853 16.99 16.27 6.32
C ASN A 853 15.89 17.00 5.48
N ARG A 854 14.70 17.20 6.07
CA ARG A 854 13.49 17.72 5.40
C ARG A 854 13.19 17.00 4.08
N GLN A 855 13.43 15.69 4.04
CA GLN A 855 12.98 14.82 2.95
C GLN A 855 11.57 14.29 3.31
N PRO A 856 10.58 14.38 2.41
CA PRO A 856 9.25 13.87 2.68
C PRO A 856 9.30 12.35 2.90
N LEU A 857 8.47 11.85 3.81
CA LEU A 857 8.38 10.41 4.09
C LEU A 857 7.76 9.66 2.90
N SER A 858 8.16 8.40 2.73
CA SER A 858 7.51 7.53 1.74
C SER A 858 6.08 7.16 2.17
N HIS A 859 5.27 6.69 1.20
CA HIS A 859 3.91 6.19 1.44
C HIS A 859 3.89 5.15 2.55
N MET A 860 4.81 4.17 2.50
CA MET A 860 4.95 3.12 3.52
C MET A 860 5.25 3.68 4.91
N GLN A 861 6.15 4.67 5.03
CA GLN A 861 6.48 5.27 6.33
C GLN A 861 5.32 6.07 6.93
N LEU A 862 4.52 6.74 6.10
CA LEU A 862 3.27 7.36 6.54
C LEU A 862 2.25 6.31 6.98
N TYR A 863 2.10 5.22 6.20
CA TYR A 863 1.22 4.10 6.54
C TYR A 863 1.59 3.45 7.89
N ASP A 864 2.87 3.21 8.16
CA ASP A 864 3.37 2.68 9.43
C ASP A 864 3.10 3.61 10.62
N GLN A 865 3.15 4.93 10.40
CA GLN A 865 2.73 5.91 11.40
C GLN A 865 1.20 5.91 11.60
N LEU A 866 0.39 5.78 10.54
CA LEU A 866 -1.07 5.69 10.68
C LEU A 866 -1.51 4.41 11.40
N LEU A 867 -0.81 3.28 11.20
CA LEU A 867 -1.00 2.05 11.99
C LEU A 867 -0.76 2.29 13.48
N GLN A 868 0.29 3.04 13.85
CA GLN A 868 0.58 3.41 15.23
C GLN A 868 -0.50 4.35 15.81
N VAL A 869 -0.98 5.34 15.04
CA VAL A 869 -2.11 6.20 15.44
C VAL A 869 -3.34 5.37 15.79
N VAL A 870 -3.77 4.47 14.90
CA VAL A 870 -4.94 3.59 15.14
C VAL A 870 -4.72 2.67 16.33
N ALA A 871 -3.52 2.13 16.51
CA ALA A 871 -3.18 1.29 17.66
C ALA A 871 -3.30 2.04 19.00
N GLN A 872 -2.98 3.34 19.03
CA GLN A 872 -3.06 4.22 20.21
C GLN A 872 -4.46 4.81 20.48
N SER A 873 -5.41 4.68 19.55
CA SER A 873 -6.75 5.33 19.60
C SER A 873 -7.90 4.36 19.24
N ARG A 874 -7.86 3.16 19.83
CA ARG A 874 -8.87 2.10 19.59
C ARG A 874 -10.28 2.45 20.07
N GLU A 875 -10.40 3.30 21.08
CA GLU A 875 -11.67 3.74 21.68
C GLU A 875 -11.88 5.24 21.45
N LYS A 876 -13.13 5.69 21.28
CA LYS A 876 -13.45 7.11 21.14
C LYS A 876 -13.22 7.88 22.44
N THR A 877 -12.51 9.00 22.36
CA THR A 877 -12.38 9.97 23.47
C THR A 877 -13.43 11.08 23.38
N LEU A 878 -13.39 12.01 24.34
CA LEU A 878 -14.22 13.23 24.35
C LEU A 878 -14.08 13.99 23.01
N PRO A 879 -15.18 14.40 22.36
CA PRO A 879 -15.16 15.00 21.03
C PRO A 879 -14.73 16.48 21.06
N LEU A 880 -13.54 16.80 21.58
CA LEU A 880 -13.07 18.19 21.76
C LEU A 880 -13.19 19.05 20.48
N GLY A 881 -12.96 18.44 19.32
CA GLY A 881 -13.11 19.08 18.01
C GLY A 881 -14.49 19.69 17.74
N VAL A 882 -15.55 19.23 18.41
CA VAL A 882 -16.91 19.74 18.26
C VAL A 882 -17.03 21.22 18.64
N LEU A 883 -16.17 21.72 19.55
CA LEU A 883 -16.16 23.14 19.94
C LEU A 883 -15.85 24.06 18.73
N THR A 884 -15.08 23.59 17.75
CA THR A 884 -14.77 24.34 16.52
C THR A 884 -15.96 24.50 15.58
N SER A 885 -17.03 23.74 15.79
CA SER A 885 -18.27 23.83 15.00
C SER A 885 -19.25 24.89 15.50
N ASP A 886 -19.00 25.48 16.67
CA ASP A 886 -19.93 26.41 17.32
C ASP A 886 -19.91 27.82 16.71
N GLU A 887 -20.89 28.65 17.09
CA GLU A 887 -20.90 30.10 16.91
C GLU A 887 -19.54 30.69 17.35
N ARG A 888 -18.98 31.57 16.53
CA ARG A 888 -17.55 31.91 16.59
C ARG A 888 -17.18 32.68 17.85
N SER A 889 -18.13 33.42 18.43
CA SER A 889 -17.92 34.25 19.63
C SER A 889 -17.90 33.38 20.88
N ARG A 890 -18.81 32.41 20.99
CA ARG A 890 -18.76 31.32 21.99
C ARG A 890 -17.50 30.47 21.82
N TRP A 891 -17.16 30.07 20.60
CA TRP A 891 -15.92 29.33 20.36
C TRP A 891 -14.70 30.17 20.75
N GLY A 892 -14.66 31.47 20.47
CA GLY A 892 -13.60 32.37 20.92
C GLY A 892 -13.42 32.38 22.44
N GLN A 893 -14.51 32.50 23.19
CA GLN A 893 -14.49 32.43 24.67
C GLN A 893 -13.98 31.06 25.17
N ASN A 894 -14.45 29.97 24.57
CA ASN A 894 -14.04 28.62 24.94
C ASN A 894 -12.59 28.29 24.54
N TYR A 895 -12.10 28.87 23.44
CA TYR A 895 -10.70 28.78 23.01
C TYR A 895 -9.77 29.55 23.96
N GLU A 896 -10.17 30.74 24.43
CA GLU A 896 -9.45 31.47 25.48
C GLU A 896 -9.37 30.65 26.78
N ILE A 897 -10.46 29.99 27.19
CA ILE A 897 -10.44 29.06 28.34
C ILE A 897 -9.49 27.89 28.10
N LEU A 898 -9.48 27.29 26.90
CA LEU A 898 -8.60 26.17 26.56
C LEU A 898 -7.12 26.60 26.53
N MET A 899 -6.83 27.82 26.07
CA MET A 899 -5.49 28.44 26.04
C MET A 899 -4.94 28.84 27.41
N ASN A 900 -5.80 29.01 28.44
CA ASN A 900 -5.35 29.38 29.78
C ASN A 900 -4.55 28.26 30.48
N ASP A 901 -4.71 26.99 30.08
CA ASP A 901 -3.78 25.94 30.48
C ASP A 901 -2.50 25.98 29.62
N PHE A 902 -1.35 26.05 30.28
CA PHE A 902 -0.06 26.16 29.62
C PHE A 902 0.22 24.97 28.70
N THR A 903 -0.13 23.75 29.10
CA THR A 903 0.14 22.53 28.34
C THR A 903 -0.76 22.43 27.10
N ASN A 904 -2.02 22.87 27.22
CA ASN A 904 -2.94 23.02 26.10
C ASN A 904 -2.49 24.11 25.12
N SER A 905 -1.95 25.23 25.60
CA SER A 905 -1.46 26.31 24.72
C SER A 905 -0.34 25.83 23.78
N ILE A 906 0.55 24.96 24.27
CA ILE A 906 1.61 24.31 23.47
C ILE A 906 1.00 23.37 22.43
N LYS A 907 0.03 22.53 22.82
CA LYS A 907 -0.66 21.61 21.89
C LYS A 907 -1.44 22.38 20.82
N LEU A 908 -2.03 23.53 21.16
CA LEU A 908 -2.70 24.42 20.21
C LEU A 908 -1.71 25.07 19.23
N ASP A 909 -0.51 25.46 19.66
CA ASP A 909 0.55 25.92 18.73
C ASP A 909 0.95 24.81 17.72
N VAL A 910 1.05 23.55 18.19
CA VAL A 910 1.27 22.38 17.31
C VAL A 910 0.12 22.21 16.30
N MET A 911 -1.14 22.32 16.74
CA MET A 911 -2.33 22.29 15.85
C MET A 911 -2.32 23.44 14.83
N ASN A 912 -2.00 24.66 15.27
CA ASN A 912 -1.93 25.86 14.45
C ASN A 912 -0.90 25.71 13.32
N LYS A 913 0.31 25.22 13.64
CA LYS A 913 1.44 25.09 12.69
C LYS A 913 1.34 23.92 11.72
N ALA A 914 0.63 22.84 12.06
CA ALA A 914 0.54 21.64 11.22
C ALA A 914 0.13 21.95 9.77
N LYS A 915 0.64 21.21 8.78
CA LYS A 915 0.37 21.51 7.36
C LYS A 915 -1.12 21.43 7.01
N PHE A 916 -1.77 20.36 7.44
CA PHE A 916 -3.20 20.05 7.29
C PHE A 916 -3.63 19.05 8.38
N LEU A 917 -4.93 18.78 8.47
CA LEU A 917 -5.50 17.71 9.29
C LEU A 917 -5.88 16.52 8.41
N LEU A 918 -5.54 15.30 8.83
CA LEU A 918 -6.03 14.04 8.25
C LEU A 918 -7.04 13.40 9.20
N CYS A 919 -8.29 13.25 8.78
CA CYS A 919 -9.36 12.62 9.54
C CYS A 919 -9.54 11.16 9.07
N LEU A 920 -9.14 10.21 9.92
CA LEU A 920 -9.42 8.79 9.75
C LEU A 920 -10.79 8.50 10.34
N ASP A 921 -11.81 8.47 9.48
CA ASP A 921 -13.21 8.39 9.89
C ASP A 921 -13.70 6.94 10.06
N GLY A 922 -14.52 6.73 11.09
CA GLY A 922 -15.25 5.49 11.27
C GLY A 922 -16.40 5.33 10.25
N PRO A 923 -16.95 4.11 10.12
CA PRO A 923 -18.10 3.88 9.24
C PRO A 923 -19.34 4.65 9.72
N ASN A 924 -20.15 5.13 8.79
CA ASN A 924 -21.42 5.78 9.15
C ASN A 924 -22.42 4.69 9.55
N ARG A 925 -22.52 4.42 10.86
CA ARG A 925 -23.31 3.29 11.41
C ARG A 925 -24.80 3.31 11.04
N VAL A 926 -25.32 4.47 10.65
CA VAL A 926 -26.67 4.70 10.16
C VAL A 926 -26.54 5.64 8.96
N MET A 927 -27.26 5.36 7.88
CA MET A 927 -27.40 6.30 6.77
C MET A 927 -28.12 7.55 7.29
N PRO A 928 -27.57 8.77 7.13
CA PRO A 928 -28.23 9.99 7.61
C PRO A 928 -29.64 10.09 7.04
N GLU A 929 -30.65 10.44 7.86
CA GLU A 929 -32.04 10.55 7.38
C GLU A 929 -32.19 11.58 6.24
N ASN A 930 -31.27 12.55 6.20
CA ASN A 930 -31.19 13.61 5.20
C ASN A 930 -30.50 13.16 3.89
N ALA A 931 -30.01 11.92 3.80
CA ALA A 931 -29.30 11.38 2.65
C ALA A 931 -30.24 10.49 1.78
N PRO A 932 -30.59 10.91 0.54
CA PRO A 932 -31.34 10.06 -0.38
C PRO A 932 -30.52 8.90 -0.98
N ASP A 933 -29.19 8.97 -0.90
CA ASP A 933 -28.24 8.00 -1.46
C ASP A 933 -26.86 8.04 -0.76
N GLU A 934 -26.02 7.04 -1.02
CA GLU A 934 -24.66 6.90 -0.47
C GLU A 934 -23.74 8.08 -0.85
N ARG A 935 -23.92 8.67 -2.04
CA ARG A 935 -23.10 9.80 -2.51
C ARG A 935 -23.40 11.06 -1.71
N THR A 936 -24.68 11.27 -1.37
CA THR A 936 -25.11 12.38 -0.51
C THR A 936 -24.75 12.13 0.96
N ALA A 937 -24.82 10.89 1.44
CA ALA A 937 -24.31 10.53 2.78
C ALA A 937 -22.80 10.82 2.90
N ALA A 938 -22.01 10.45 1.88
CA ALA A 938 -20.59 10.78 1.80
C ALA A 938 -20.34 12.31 1.77
N ALA A 939 -21.17 13.07 1.07
CA ALA A 939 -21.07 14.53 1.05
C ALA A 939 -21.37 15.16 2.43
N LEU A 940 -22.43 14.72 3.12
CA LEU A 940 -22.76 15.15 4.50
C LEU A 940 -21.60 14.85 5.47
N GLN A 941 -20.93 13.70 5.31
CA GLN A 941 -19.75 13.34 6.08
C GLN A 941 -18.57 14.30 5.87
N MET A 942 -18.38 14.83 4.65
CA MET A 942 -17.32 15.81 4.41
C MET A 942 -17.64 17.14 5.12
N ILE A 943 -18.79 17.75 4.82
CA ILE A 943 -19.09 19.12 5.26
C ILE A 943 -19.27 19.27 6.78
N HIS A 944 -19.87 18.28 7.46
CA HIS A 944 -20.14 18.37 8.91
C HIS A 944 -19.95 17.04 9.67
N GLY A 945 -19.42 15.99 9.06
CA GLY A 945 -19.08 14.74 9.76
C GLY A 945 -20.27 13.89 10.22
N CYS A 946 -21.48 14.07 9.68
CA CYS A 946 -22.69 13.32 10.08
C CYS A 946 -23.02 13.35 11.59
N GLY A 947 -22.93 14.52 12.23
CA GLY A 947 -23.37 14.71 13.61
C GLY A 947 -22.43 14.13 14.67
N VAL A 948 -22.86 14.20 15.92
CA VAL A 948 -22.07 13.85 17.12
C VAL A 948 -21.89 12.33 17.23
N GLN A 949 -22.93 11.57 16.87
CA GLN A 949 -22.86 10.10 16.81
C GLN A 949 -21.95 9.60 15.66
N GLY A 950 -21.80 10.40 14.60
CA GLY A 950 -20.94 10.12 13.46
C GLY A 950 -19.47 10.42 13.72
N ASN A 951 -18.93 11.35 12.95
CA ASN A 951 -17.51 11.70 12.88
C ASN A 951 -17.24 13.20 13.13
N ALA A 952 -18.22 14.01 13.55
CA ALA A 952 -18.03 15.45 13.74
C ALA A 952 -17.01 15.82 14.83
N GLY A 953 -16.89 15.01 15.88
CA GLY A 953 -15.82 15.15 16.89
C GLY A 953 -14.41 14.85 16.37
N ASN A 954 -14.31 14.20 15.21
CA ASN A 954 -13.07 13.80 14.51
C ASN A 954 -12.67 14.88 13.47
N ARG A 955 -12.79 16.15 13.85
CA ARG A 955 -12.59 17.34 13.00
C ARG A 955 -11.92 18.46 13.80
N TRP A 956 -11.36 19.43 13.09
CA TRP A 956 -10.98 20.72 13.66
C TRP A 956 -11.29 21.80 12.62
N PHE A 957 -12.50 22.35 12.66
CA PHE A 957 -13.07 23.14 11.56
C PHE A 957 -12.39 24.49 11.30
N ASP A 958 -11.59 24.98 12.25
CA ASP A 958 -10.69 26.12 12.05
C ASP A 958 -9.53 25.82 11.09
N LYS A 959 -9.20 24.54 10.86
CA LYS A 959 -8.03 24.15 10.08
C LYS A 959 -8.32 24.27 8.59
N THR A 960 -7.47 25.00 7.88
CA THR A 960 -7.70 25.37 6.47
C THR A 960 -7.85 24.18 5.53
N VAL A 961 -7.15 23.06 5.76
CA VAL A 961 -7.36 21.83 4.99
C VAL A 961 -7.57 20.65 5.95
N GLN A 962 -8.70 19.98 5.79
CA GLN A 962 -9.03 18.71 6.45
C GLN A 962 -9.25 17.65 5.36
N LEU A 963 -8.26 16.77 5.16
CA LEU A 963 -8.39 15.57 4.32
C LEU A 963 -9.16 14.51 5.11
N ILE A 964 -10.24 13.99 4.55
CA ILE A 964 -11.14 13.03 5.23
C ILE A 964 -11.11 11.71 4.45
N VAL A 965 -10.86 10.61 5.17
CA VAL A 965 -10.81 9.25 4.61
C VAL A 965 -11.69 8.33 5.46
N GLY A 966 -12.88 8.03 4.96
CA GLY A 966 -13.88 7.19 5.61
C GLY A 966 -13.65 5.69 5.41
N ARG A 967 -14.02 4.90 6.42
CA ARG A 967 -13.83 3.44 6.43
C ARG A 967 -14.48 2.71 5.26
N GLU A 968 -15.52 3.26 4.65
CA GLU A 968 -16.31 2.59 3.61
C GLU A 968 -15.88 3.00 2.18
N GLY A 969 -14.82 3.81 2.05
CA GLY A 969 -14.29 4.25 0.75
C GLY A 969 -14.57 5.71 0.39
N GLN A 970 -15.27 6.46 1.25
CA GLN A 970 -15.47 7.89 1.05
C GLN A 970 -14.15 8.65 1.24
N ILE A 971 -13.81 9.52 0.30
CA ILE A 971 -12.64 10.39 0.41
C ILE A 971 -13.07 11.80 0.04
N GLY A 972 -12.59 12.80 0.77
CA GLY A 972 -12.91 14.19 0.49
C GLY A 972 -12.00 15.17 1.20
N VAL A 973 -12.23 16.45 0.93
CA VAL A 973 -11.55 17.56 1.61
C VAL A 973 -12.62 18.53 2.06
N THR A 974 -12.52 18.98 3.31
CA THR A 974 -13.27 20.14 3.81
C THR A 974 -12.27 21.22 4.15
N TYR A 975 -12.54 22.45 3.71
CA TYR A 975 -11.59 23.55 3.81
C TYR A 975 -12.22 24.79 4.43
N GLU A 976 -11.46 25.49 5.26
CA GLU A 976 -11.87 26.77 5.83
C GLU A 976 -11.63 27.87 4.77
N HIS A 977 -12.65 28.69 4.52
CA HIS A 977 -12.76 29.50 3.30
C HIS A 977 -12.01 30.85 3.36
N THR A 978 -11.57 31.26 4.55
CA THR A 978 -10.84 32.52 4.76
C THR A 978 -9.60 32.66 3.87
N PRO A 979 -8.74 31.66 3.65
CA PRO A 979 -7.47 31.87 2.93
C PRO A 979 -7.56 31.75 1.40
N ALA A 980 -8.53 30.99 0.87
CA ALA A 980 -8.61 30.63 -0.55
C ALA A 980 -10.04 30.39 -1.06
N GLU A 981 -10.18 30.41 -2.38
CA GLU A 981 -11.41 30.05 -3.11
C GLU A 981 -11.43 28.57 -3.54
N GLY A 982 -12.56 28.12 -4.08
CA GLY A 982 -12.74 26.76 -4.62
C GLY A 982 -11.69 26.31 -5.66
N PRO A 983 -11.28 27.12 -6.67
CA PRO A 983 -10.41 26.62 -7.73
C PRO A 983 -9.01 26.15 -7.27
N PRO A 984 -8.25 26.87 -6.40
CA PRO A 984 -7.02 26.32 -5.82
C PRO A 984 -7.20 24.99 -5.08
N ILE A 985 -8.31 24.81 -4.35
CA ILE A 985 -8.61 23.56 -3.65
C ILE A 985 -9.03 22.46 -4.64
N ALA A 986 -9.72 22.80 -5.72
CA ALA A 986 -10.05 21.86 -6.79
C ALA A 986 -8.78 21.36 -7.51
N THR A 987 -7.80 22.22 -7.76
CA THR A 987 -6.48 21.83 -8.29
C THR A 987 -5.74 20.89 -7.34
N LEU A 988 -5.81 21.13 -6.01
CA LEU A 988 -5.31 20.20 -5.00
C LEU A 988 -6.04 18.83 -5.04
N CYS A 989 -7.37 18.83 -5.09
CA CYS A 989 -8.18 17.61 -5.19
C CYS A 989 -7.91 16.81 -6.48
N ASP A 990 -7.74 17.49 -7.61
CA ASP A 990 -7.31 16.90 -8.87
C ASP A 990 -5.91 16.27 -8.75
N PHE A 991 -4.97 16.93 -8.06
CA PHE A 991 -3.62 16.41 -7.83
C PHE A 991 -3.59 15.20 -6.91
N ILE A 992 -4.36 15.22 -5.80
CA ILE A 992 -4.56 14.07 -4.92
C ILE A 992 -5.09 12.88 -5.74
N THR A 993 -6.14 13.12 -6.55
CA THR A 993 -6.75 12.06 -7.38
C THR A 993 -5.77 11.51 -8.42
N ASP A 994 -4.99 12.35 -9.10
CA ASP A 994 -3.94 11.91 -10.03
C ASP A 994 -2.94 10.97 -9.32
N ARG A 995 -2.38 11.37 -8.16
CA ARG A 995 -1.40 10.55 -7.43
C ARG A 995 -1.99 9.23 -6.93
N MET A 996 -3.24 9.25 -6.48
CA MET A 996 -3.94 8.04 -6.01
C MET A 996 -4.27 7.06 -7.15
N ILE A 997 -4.47 7.55 -8.37
CA ILE A 997 -4.68 6.71 -9.56
C ILE A 997 -3.35 6.20 -10.14
N GLU A 998 -2.30 7.03 -10.17
CA GLU A 998 -0.96 6.64 -10.62
C GLU A 998 -0.34 5.54 -9.75
N GLY A 999 -0.59 5.59 -8.43
CA GLY A 999 0.08 4.75 -7.45
C GLY A 999 1.58 5.03 -7.35
N GLU A 1000 2.33 4.17 -6.65
CA GLU A 1000 3.79 4.28 -6.51
C GLU A 1000 4.56 3.90 -7.79
N GLN A 1001 4.28 4.56 -8.92
CA GLN A 1001 5.20 4.60 -10.07
C GLN A 1001 6.31 5.66 -9.91
N ARG A 1002 6.20 6.52 -8.89
CA ARG A 1002 7.27 7.43 -8.48
C ARG A 1002 8.22 6.66 -7.58
N GLY A 1003 9.49 6.57 -8.01
CA GLY A 1003 10.46 5.62 -7.46
C GLY A 1003 10.74 5.82 -5.97
N THR A 1004 11.34 4.79 -5.37
CA THR A 1004 11.74 4.73 -3.96
C THR A 1004 12.40 6.01 -3.50
N LEU A 1005 11.64 6.84 -2.75
CA LEU A 1005 12.24 7.64 -1.70
C LEU A 1005 12.81 6.64 -0.70
N ASN A 1006 14.12 6.71 -0.48
CA ASN A 1006 14.80 5.86 0.50
C ASN A 1006 14.12 6.03 1.86
N ALA A 1007 14.01 4.95 2.65
CA ALA A 1007 13.44 5.03 3.99
C ALA A 1007 14.19 6.10 4.79
N VAL A 1008 13.51 7.21 5.09
CA VAL A 1008 14.11 8.37 5.75
C VAL A 1008 14.14 8.10 7.25
N LEU A 1009 15.27 8.31 7.92
CA LEU A 1009 15.34 8.08 9.37
C LEU A 1009 14.28 8.93 10.09
N LEU A 1010 13.38 8.25 10.80
CA LEU A 1010 12.41 8.85 11.71
C LEU A 1010 12.96 8.74 13.12
N LYS A 1011 13.04 9.88 13.81
CA LYS A 1011 13.57 9.96 15.17
C LYS A 1011 12.53 9.56 16.22
N GLU A 1012 11.28 9.93 16.00
CA GLU A 1012 10.14 9.79 16.91
C GLU A 1012 8.90 9.34 16.11
N GLY A 1013 8.01 8.59 16.74
CA GLY A 1013 6.72 8.18 16.16
C GLY A 1013 5.57 9.15 16.48
N PRO A 1014 4.32 8.81 16.13
CA PRO A 1014 3.15 9.65 16.38
C PRO A 1014 2.95 9.99 17.86
N GLU A 1015 2.87 11.29 18.15
CA GLU A 1015 2.68 11.86 19.48
C GLU A 1015 1.20 12.21 19.70
N ARG A 1016 0.57 11.66 20.75
CA ARG A 1016 -0.84 11.96 21.07
C ARG A 1016 -0.98 13.29 21.81
N LEU A 1017 -1.90 14.14 21.35
CA LEU A 1017 -2.19 15.46 21.90
C LEU A 1017 -3.39 15.36 22.86
N ASP A 1018 -3.17 14.85 24.06
CA ASP A 1018 -4.20 14.78 25.11
C ASP A 1018 -4.42 16.17 25.73
N PHE A 1019 -5.64 16.72 25.65
CA PHE A 1019 -5.98 18.05 26.18
C PHE A 1019 -6.58 17.97 27.58
N GLU A 1020 -6.21 18.91 28.46
CA GLU A 1020 -6.83 19.08 29.77
C GLU A 1020 -8.15 19.86 29.61
N VAL A 1021 -9.29 19.24 29.95
CA VAL A 1021 -10.62 19.83 29.72
C VAL A 1021 -11.31 20.14 31.06
N PRO A 1022 -11.32 21.40 31.53
CA PRO A 1022 -12.02 21.78 32.76
C PRO A 1022 -13.55 21.63 32.63
N SER A 1023 -14.23 21.50 33.78
CA SER A 1023 -15.65 21.12 33.83
C SER A 1023 -16.61 22.10 33.13
N ASN A 1024 -16.24 23.36 33.00
CA ASN A 1024 -17.00 24.35 32.21
C ASN A 1024 -16.90 24.09 30.71
N LEU A 1025 -15.74 23.68 30.19
CA LEU A 1025 -15.61 23.26 28.79
C LEU A 1025 -16.37 21.96 28.50
N LEU A 1026 -16.47 21.03 29.46
CA LEU A 1026 -17.33 19.85 29.31
C LEU A 1026 -18.83 20.20 29.15
N LEU A 1027 -19.28 21.33 29.69
CA LEU A 1027 -20.64 21.84 29.45
C LEU A 1027 -20.74 22.49 28.07
N ALA A 1028 -19.79 23.38 27.73
CA ALA A 1028 -19.73 24.03 26.43
C ALA A 1028 -19.64 23.03 25.26
N MET A 1029 -18.95 21.90 25.44
CA MET A 1029 -18.92 20.80 24.47
C MET A 1029 -20.32 20.25 24.20
N LYS A 1030 -21.15 20.02 25.23
CA LYS A 1030 -22.52 19.54 25.06
C LYS A 1030 -23.44 20.57 24.41
N GLU A 1031 -23.20 21.86 24.67
CA GLU A 1031 -23.91 22.95 24.00
C GLU A 1031 -23.55 23.03 22.51
N ALA A 1032 -22.27 22.88 22.17
CA ALA A 1032 -21.77 22.80 20.79
C ALA A 1032 -22.28 21.54 20.07
N GLU A 1033 -22.27 20.37 20.72
CA GLU A 1033 -22.93 19.14 20.24
C GLU A 1033 -24.40 19.39 19.90
N SER A 1034 -25.14 20.03 20.81
CA SER A 1034 -26.57 20.34 20.64
C SER A 1034 -26.85 21.46 19.63
N ALA A 1035 -25.88 22.33 19.36
CA ALA A 1035 -25.95 23.32 18.27
C ALA A 1035 -25.66 22.67 16.91
N LEU A 1036 -24.68 21.77 16.86
CA LEU A 1036 -24.32 21.05 15.66
C LEU A 1036 -25.41 20.08 15.20
N GLU A 1037 -26.00 19.26 16.09
CA GLU A 1037 -27.07 18.33 15.66
C GLU A 1037 -28.26 19.09 15.06
N ARG A 1038 -28.64 20.24 15.63
CA ARG A 1038 -29.68 21.10 15.02
C ARG A 1038 -29.33 21.59 13.62
N MET A 1039 -28.05 21.90 13.36
CA MET A 1039 -27.57 22.31 12.03
C MET A 1039 -27.53 21.12 11.04
N VAL A 1040 -27.13 19.94 11.52
CA VAL A 1040 -27.12 18.70 10.74
C VAL A 1040 -28.55 18.27 10.37
N ASP A 1041 -29.48 18.35 11.33
CA ASP A 1041 -30.90 18.07 11.14
C ASP A 1041 -31.56 19.05 10.17
N ASP A 1042 -31.19 20.33 10.22
CA ASP A 1042 -31.77 21.38 9.38
C ASP A 1042 -31.21 21.39 7.94
N LEU A 1043 -30.00 20.88 7.71
CA LEU A 1043 -29.43 20.82 6.36
C LEU A 1043 -30.06 19.71 5.52
N GLU A 1044 -30.80 20.07 4.47
CA GLU A 1044 -31.07 19.18 3.34
C GLU A 1044 -29.94 19.33 2.31
N MET A 1045 -29.48 18.21 1.73
CA MET A 1045 -28.49 18.23 0.67
C MET A 1045 -28.77 17.15 -0.38
N THR A 1046 -28.20 17.30 -1.59
CA THR A 1046 -28.23 16.28 -2.65
C THR A 1046 -26.94 16.39 -3.48
N ALA A 1047 -26.19 15.29 -3.57
CA ALA A 1047 -24.97 15.19 -4.37
C ALA A 1047 -25.25 14.34 -5.64
N TYR A 1048 -25.77 14.98 -6.69
CA TYR A 1048 -26.34 14.32 -7.87
C TYR A 1048 -25.44 14.45 -9.11
N VAL A 1049 -25.51 13.46 -10.00
CA VAL A 1049 -24.85 13.49 -11.32
C VAL A 1049 -25.93 13.55 -12.39
N PHE A 1050 -26.00 14.64 -13.13
CA PHE A 1050 -26.85 14.79 -14.31
C PHE A 1050 -26.22 14.00 -15.47
N PRO A 1051 -26.83 12.88 -15.93
CA PRO A 1051 -26.15 11.93 -16.82
C PRO A 1051 -26.44 12.16 -18.31
N HIS A 1052 -27.33 13.10 -18.66
CA HIS A 1052 -27.92 13.17 -20.00
C HIS A 1052 -27.05 13.88 -21.03
N TYR A 1053 -26.23 14.85 -20.60
CA TYR A 1053 -25.23 15.55 -21.40
C TYR A 1053 -24.31 16.41 -20.50
N GLY A 1054 -23.22 16.91 -21.08
CA GLY A 1054 -22.28 17.84 -20.43
C GLY A 1054 -21.83 18.98 -21.33
N LYS A 1055 -20.63 19.51 -21.07
CA LYS A 1055 -20.07 20.69 -21.76
C LYS A 1055 -19.90 20.48 -23.27
N ASN A 1056 -19.74 19.23 -23.75
CA ASN A 1056 -19.59 18.91 -25.17
C ASN A 1056 -20.85 19.29 -25.97
N TYR A 1057 -22.02 18.86 -25.48
CA TYR A 1057 -23.31 19.17 -26.08
C TYR A 1057 -23.58 20.67 -26.09
N ILE A 1058 -23.41 21.36 -24.96
CA ILE A 1058 -23.71 22.79 -24.87
C ILE A 1058 -22.81 23.62 -25.82
N LYS A 1059 -21.53 23.25 -25.95
CA LYS A 1059 -20.60 23.87 -26.90
C LYS A 1059 -21.02 23.66 -28.36
N SER A 1060 -21.64 22.51 -28.70
CA SER A 1060 -22.14 22.26 -30.07
C SER A 1060 -23.27 23.22 -30.48
N LEU A 1061 -23.99 23.80 -29.51
CA LEU A 1061 -24.98 24.85 -29.74
C LEU A 1061 -24.36 26.26 -29.93
N GLY A 1062 -23.04 26.39 -29.78
CA GLY A 1062 -22.32 27.67 -29.77
C GLY A 1062 -22.45 28.45 -28.45
N LEU A 1063 -22.86 27.80 -27.37
CA LEU A 1063 -23.19 28.44 -26.08
C LEU A 1063 -22.11 28.19 -25.01
N SER A 1064 -22.04 29.10 -24.03
CA SER A 1064 -21.20 28.94 -22.85
C SER A 1064 -21.79 27.86 -21.93
N PRO A 1065 -21.08 26.76 -21.59
CA PRO A 1065 -21.61 25.70 -20.73
C PRO A 1065 -22.03 26.21 -19.36
N ASP A 1066 -21.21 27.09 -18.78
CA ASP A 1066 -21.45 27.73 -17.49
C ASP A 1066 -22.73 28.59 -17.51
N SER A 1067 -22.76 29.57 -18.40
CA SER A 1067 -23.89 30.52 -18.49
C SER A 1067 -25.19 29.84 -18.95
N TYR A 1068 -25.11 28.70 -19.64
CA TYR A 1068 -26.27 27.83 -19.94
C TYR A 1068 -26.81 27.15 -18.67
N ILE A 1069 -25.93 26.63 -17.80
CA ILE A 1069 -26.31 26.04 -16.51
C ILE A 1069 -26.92 27.10 -15.60
N GLN A 1070 -26.36 28.32 -15.55
CA GLN A 1070 -26.94 29.43 -14.80
C GLN A 1070 -28.37 29.80 -15.28
N MET A 1071 -28.62 29.80 -16.59
CA MET A 1071 -29.99 29.96 -17.09
C MET A 1071 -30.90 28.77 -16.72
N ALA A 1072 -30.38 27.54 -16.64
CA ALA A 1072 -31.16 26.41 -16.16
C ALA A 1072 -31.52 26.52 -14.66
N LEU A 1073 -30.61 27.07 -13.84
CA LEU A 1073 -30.85 27.37 -12.42
C LEU A 1073 -31.92 28.46 -12.25
N GLN A 1074 -31.83 29.54 -13.02
CA GLN A 1074 -32.84 30.60 -13.07
C GLN A 1074 -34.22 30.04 -13.46
N LEU A 1075 -34.30 29.20 -14.51
CA LEU A 1075 -35.55 28.56 -14.93
C LEU A 1075 -36.08 27.56 -13.88
N ALA A 1076 -35.21 26.84 -13.18
CA ALA A 1076 -35.62 25.92 -12.13
C ALA A 1076 -36.24 26.67 -10.94
N PHE A 1077 -35.60 27.76 -10.49
CA PHE A 1077 -36.10 28.61 -9.41
C PHE A 1077 -37.44 29.27 -9.80
N PHE A 1078 -37.51 29.89 -10.97
CA PHE A 1078 -38.71 30.58 -11.46
C PHE A 1078 -39.93 29.66 -11.53
N LYS A 1079 -39.74 28.37 -11.83
CA LYS A 1079 -40.82 27.37 -11.86
C LYS A 1079 -41.34 26.95 -10.49
N ILE A 1080 -40.49 26.98 -9.46
CA ILE A 1080 -40.85 26.60 -8.09
C ILE A 1080 -41.52 27.78 -7.39
N HIS A 1081 -40.90 28.97 -7.49
CA HIS A 1081 -41.27 30.15 -6.70
C HIS A 1081 -42.13 31.16 -7.46
N ALA A 1082 -42.34 30.99 -8.77
CA ALA A 1082 -43.04 31.93 -9.66
C ALA A 1082 -42.46 33.36 -9.71
N GLU A 1083 -41.25 33.57 -9.20
CA GLU A 1083 -40.56 34.87 -9.14
C GLU A 1083 -39.08 34.79 -9.59
N PRO A 1084 -38.44 35.93 -9.94
CA PRO A 1084 -37.02 35.99 -10.26
C PRO A 1084 -36.10 35.83 -9.04
N GLY A 1085 -35.40 34.69 -8.95
CA GLY A 1085 -34.42 34.44 -7.90
C GLY A 1085 -33.15 35.25 -8.07
N ALA A 1086 -32.93 36.23 -7.18
CA ALA A 1086 -31.65 36.94 -7.06
C ALA A 1086 -30.52 35.92 -6.82
N ALA A 1087 -29.50 35.96 -7.68
CA ALA A 1087 -28.49 34.93 -7.77
C ALA A 1087 -27.08 35.49 -7.68
N TYR A 1088 -26.33 34.99 -6.71
CA TYR A 1088 -24.88 35.14 -6.61
C TYR A 1088 -24.20 34.03 -7.38
N GLU A 1089 -23.24 34.40 -8.22
CA GLU A 1089 -22.23 33.49 -8.76
C GLU A 1089 -20.82 34.07 -8.51
N SER A 1090 -19.87 33.20 -8.15
CA SER A 1090 -18.50 33.62 -7.86
C SER A 1090 -17.67 33.88 -9.13
N ALA A 1091 -17.32 35.16 -9.38
CA ALA A 1091 -16.35 35.56 -10.39
C ALA A 1091 -14.94 35.65 -9.78
N SER A 1092 -14.02 34.78 -10.18
CA SER A 1092 -12.61 34.88 -9.76
C SER A 1092 -11.96 36.16 -10.29
N THR A 1093 -11.50 37.04 -9.40
CA THR A 1093 -10.75 38.26 -9.73
C THR A 1093 -9.23 38.04 -9.72
N ARG A 1094 -8.77 36.78 -9.73
CA ARG A 1094 -7.35 36.40 -9.74
C ARG A 1094 -6.56 36.93 -10.95
N ARG A 1095 -7.15 37.63 -11.93
CA ARG A 1095 -6.36 38.40 -12.91
C ARG A 1095 -5.53 39.53 -12.27
N TYR A 1096 -5.85 39.89 -11.04
CA TYR A 1096 -5.23 40.97 -10.27
C TYR A 1096 -4.48 40.43 -9.05
N VAL A 1097 -3.41 41.12 -8.63
CA VAL A 1097 -2.65 40.77 -7.43
C VAL A 1097 -3.54 40.74 -6.19
N GLY A 1098 -3.43 39.66 -5.40
CA GLY A 1098 -4.29 39.43 -4.24
C GLY A 1098 -5.77 39.20 -4.56
N GLY A 1099 -6.13 38.97 -5.82
CA GLY A 1099 -7.51 38.80 -6.29
C GLY A 1099 -8.22 37.63 -5.60
N ARG A 1100 -9.45 37.88 -5.16
CA ARG A 1100 -10.39 36.90 -4.60
C ARG A 1100 -11.58 36.75 -5.53
N THR A 1101 -12.71 37.39 -5.21
CA THR A 1101 -13.97 37.26 -5.94
C THR A 1101 -14.66 38.59 -6.17
N GLU A 1102 -15.43 38.65 -7.25
CA GLU A 1102 -16.51 39.58 -7.53
C GLU A 1102 -17.81 38.76 -7.68
N THR A 1103 -18.97 39.40 -7.57
CA THR A 1103 -20.26 38.77 -7.83
C THR A 1103 -20.63 38.87 -9.32
N ILE A 1104 -20.96 37.73 -9.93
CA ILE A 1104 -21.80 37.66 -11.11
C ILE A 1104 -23.26 37.63 -10.64
N ARG A 1105 -24.09 38.54 -11.16
CA ARG A 1105 -25.52 38.58 -10.88
C ARG A 1105 -26.25 37.84 -11.99
N SER A 1106 -26.51 36.55 -11.79
CA SER A 1106 -27.04 35.67 -12.84
C SER A 1106 -28.52 35.92 -13.17
N CYS A 1107 -29.24 36.67 -12.31
CA CYS A 1107 -30.56 37.17 -12.60
C CYS A 1107 -30.48 38.50 -13.39
N SER A 1108 -31.15 38.57 -14.54
CA SER A 1108 -31.17 39.76 -15.39
C SER A 1108 -32.52 39.91 -16.09
N PRO A 1109 -32.84 41.08 -16.68
CA PRO A 1109 -34.06 41.24 -17.48
C PRO A 1109 -34.15 40.18 -18.61
N GLU A 1110 -33.02 39.80 -19.20
CA GLU A 1110 -32.95 38.74 -20.21
C GLU A 1110 -33.20 37.34 -19.63
N SER A 1111 -32.73 37.03 -18.42
CA SER A 1111 -33.04 35.73 -17.77
C SER A 1111 -34.52 35.61 -17.44
N VAL A 1112 -35.14 36.67 -16.93
CA VAL A 1112 -36.59 36.69 -16.62
C VAL A 1112 -37.43 36.54 -17.89
N LEU A 1113 -37.12 37.28 -18.96
CA LEU A 1113 -37.81 37.13 -20.25
C LEU A 1113 -37.65 35.71 -20.85
N PHE A 1114 -36.49 35.08 -20.65
CA PHE A 1114 -36.30 33.67 -21.01
C PHE A 1114 -37.18 32.74 -20.17
N CYS A 1115 -37.22 32.90 -18.84
CA CYS A 1115 -38.04 32.07 -17.96
C CYS A 1115 -39.54 32.20 -18.28
N GLN A 1116 -40.02 33.43 -18.49
CA GLN A 1116 -41.39 33.70 -18.92
C GLN A 1116 -41.71 33.06 -20.29
N ALA A 1117 -40.81 33.15 -21.27
CA ALA A 1117 -40.99 32.52 -22.57
C ALA A 1117 -41.03 30.98 -22.50
N MET A 1118 -40.27 30.37 -21.59
CA MET A 1118 -40.29 28.92 -21.36
C MET A 1118 -41.62 28.46 -20.79
N GLU A 1119 -42.18 29.17 -19.80
CA GLU A 1119 -43.44 28.84 -19.15
C GLU A 1119 -44.70 29.26 -19.94
N ALA A 1120 -44.55 30.14 -20.94
CA ALA A 1120 -45.65 30.53 -21.80
C ALA A 1120 -46.26 29.32 -22.55
N LYS A 1121 -47.58 29.12 -22.38
CA LYS A 1121 -48.36 28.09 -23.11
C LYS A 1121 -48.43 28.34 -24.62
N SER A 1122 -48.22 29.59 -25.03
CA SER A 1122 -48.16 30.05 -26.43
C SER A 1122 -46.75 30.54 -26.75
N GLY A 1123 -46.21 30.11 -27.89
CA GLY A 1123 -44.88 30.48 -28.37
C GLY A 1123 -44.15 29.28 -28.96
N SER A 1124 -43.45 29.48 -30.07
CA SER A 1124 -42.73 28.42 -30.78
C SER A 1124 -41.42 28.05 -30.06
N ASP A 1125 -40.97 26.80 -30.23
CA ASP A 1125 -39.63 26.35 -29.78
C ASP A 1125 -38.51 27.26 -30.31
N LYS A 1126 -38.74 27.89 -31.47
CA LYS A 1126 -37.83 28.88 -32.05
C LYS A 1126 -37.68 30.12 -31.18
N GLU A 1127 -38.79 30.75 -30.81
CA GLU A 1127 -38.79 31.95 -29.96
C GLU A 1127 -38.23 31.66 -28.56
N LYS A 1128 -38.57 30.49 -28.00
CA LYS A 1128 -38.02 30.00 -26.72
C LYS A 1128 -36.51 29.78 -26.78
N PHE A 1129 -35.99 29.20 -27.87
CA PHE A 1129 -34.55 29.02 -28.02
C PHE A 1129 -33.82 30.36 -28.31
N GLU A 1130 -34.46 31.31 -29.00
CA GLU A 1130 -33.92 32.64 -29.24
C GLU A 1130 -33.94 33.54 -27.97
N SER A 1131 -34.87 33.34 -27.03
CA SER A 1131 -34.79 33.95 -25.70
C SER A 1131 -33.66 33.34 -24.87
N LEU A 1132 -33.51 32.01 -24.85
CA LEU A 1132 -32.39 31.31 -24.19
C LEU A 1132 -31.04 31.84 -24.66
N LYS A 1133 -30.82 31.99 -25.98
CA LYS A 1133 -29.56 32.53 -26.52
C LYS A 1133 -29.27 33.95 -26.03
N ARG A 1134 -30.28 34.82 -25.98
CA ARG A 1134 -30.12 36.19 -25.47
C ARG A 1134 -29.72 36.20 -24.00
N ALA A 1135 -30.40 35.40 -23.18
CA ALA A 1135 -30.10 35.30 -21.75
C ALA A 1135 -28.70 34.73 -21.48
N VAL A 1136 -28.32 33.65 -22.16
CA VAL A 1136 -26.95 33.06 -22.08
C VAL A 1136 -25.86 34.04 -22.51
N ASN A 1137 -26.11 34.85 -23.55
CA ASN A 1137 -25.14 35.85 -24.00
C ASN A 1137 -25.04 37.04 -23.03
N ALA A 1138 -26.16 37.58 -22.54
CA ALA A 1138 -26.17 38.66 -21.55
C ALA A 1138 -25.45 38.24 -20.25
N HIS A 1139 -25.66 37.00 -19.81
CA HIS A 1139 -24.93 36.42 -18.68
C HIS A 1139 -23.42 36.33 -18.97
N LYS A 1140 -23.02 35.80 -20.14
CA LYS A 1140 -21.62 35.69 -20.57
C LYS A 1140 -20.91 37.05 -20.68
N GLU A 1141 -21.64 38.09 -21.08
CA GLU A 1141 -21.16 39.48 -21.07
C GLU A 1141 -20.87 39.95 -19.64
N TYR A 1142 -21.82 39.76 -18.71
CA TYR A 1142 -21.63 40.11 -17.29
C TYR A 1142 -20.48 39.34 -16.63
N VAL A 1143 -20.34 38.03 -16.92
CA VAL A 1143 -19.19 37.20 -16.49
C VAL A 1143 -17.86 37.84 -16.94
N SER A 1144 -17.82 38.38 -18.16
CA SER A 1144 -16.61 39.00 -18.72
C SER A 1144 -16.25 40.31 -18.01
N GLU A 1145 -17.25 41.09 -17.57
CA GLU A 1145 -17.06 42.31 -16.77
C GLU A 1145 -16.67 42.02 -15.32
N ALA A 1146 -17.38 41.11 -14.65
CA ALA A 1146 -17.16 40.76 -13.24
C ALA A 1146 -15.76 40.17 -13.01
N VAL A 1147 -15.32 39.24 -13.86
CA VAL A 1147 -13.97 38.65 -13.84
C VAL A 1147 -12.88 39.68 -14.18
N ALA A 1148 -13.22 40.75 -14.90
CA ALA A 1148 -12.35 41.90 -15.12
C ALA A 1148 -12.42 42.95 -13.99
N GLY A 1149 -13.10 42.67 -12.88
CA GLY A 1149 -13.22 43.58 -11.73
C GLY A 1149 -14.16 44.77 -11.97
N TYR A 1150 -15.05 44.71 -12.97
CA TYR A 1150 -16.04 45.75 -13.30
C TYR A 1150 -17.47 45.37 -12.92
N GLY A 1151 -17.63 44.47 -11.93
CA GLY A 1151 -18.91 44.12 -11.35
C GLY A 1151 -19.55 45.26 -10.55
N VAL A 1152 -20.62 44.92 -9.84
CA VAL A 1152 -21.40 45.87 -9.04
C VAL A 1152 -21.06 45.74 -7.56
N ASP A 1153 -21.06 44.51 -7.05
CA ASP A 1153 -21.11 44.23 -5.61
C ASP A 1153 -19.85 44.63 -4.85
N ARG A 1154 -18.65 44.24 -5.30
CA ARG A 1154 -17.43 44.65 -4.58
C ARG A 1154 -17.19 46.14 -4.65
N HIS A 1155 -17.56 46.80 -5.75
CA HIS A 1155 -17.42 48.25 -5.84
C HIS A 1155 -18.38 48.98 -4.88
N LEU A 1156 -19.65 48.61 -4.85
CA LEU A 1156 -20.61 49.16 -3.88
C LEU A 1156 -20.23 48.82 -2.43
N LEU A 1157 -19.60 47.67 -2.16
CA LEU A 1157 -19.02 47.35 -0.86
C LEU A 1157 -17.84 48.27 -0.53
N GLY A 1158 -16.92 48.53 -1.47
CA GLY A 1158 -15.80 49.46 -1.27
C GLY A 1158 -16.26 50.88 -0.91
N LEU A 1159 -17.27 51.39 -1.62
CA LEU A 1159 -17.89 52.69 -1.31
C LEU A 1159 -18.59 52.69 0.06
N LYS A 1160 -19.19 51.56 0.47
CA LYS A 1160 -19.81 51.40 1.80
C LYS A 1160 -18.76 51.42 2.91
N LEU A 1161 -17.66 50.68 2.73
CA LEU A 1161 -16.62 50.54 3.75
C LEU A 1161 -15.78 51.82 3.87
N VAL A 1162 -15.49 52.52 2.76
CA VAL A 1162 -14.78 53.80 2.84
C VAL A 1162 -15.61 54.89 3.54
N ALA A 1163 -16.95 54.86 3.41
CA ALA A 1163 -17.84 55.73 4.17
C ALA A 1163 -17.78 55.43 5.68
N LEU A 1164 -17.78 54.15 6.06
CA LEU A 1164 -17.72 53.71 7.46
C LEU A 1164 -16.35 54.01 8.09
N ASP A 1165 -15.24 53.74 7.40
CA ASP A 1165 -13.88 54.07 7.85
C ASP A 1165 -13.68 55.60 7.99
N ALA A 1166 -14.38 56.40 7.19
CA ALA A 1166 -14.42 57.86 7.30
C ALA A 1166 -15.40 58.39 8.38
N GLY A 1167 -16.12 57.51 9.09
CA GLY A 1167 -17.11 57.89 10.11
C GLY A 1167 -18.37 58.56 9.56
N MET A 1168 -18.68 58.36 8.27
CA MET A 1168 -19.83 58.95 7.59
C MET A 1168 -21.09 58.08 7.78
N ASN A 1169 -22.26 58.73 7.74
CA ASN A 1169 -23.53 58.00 7.65
C ASN A 1169 -23.63 57.29 6.30
N LEU A 1170 -24.19 56.07 6.30
CA LEU A 1170 -24.41 55.32 5.07
C LEU A 1170 -25.41 56.06 4.14
N PRO A 1171 -25.09 56.22 2.85
CA PRO A 1171 -26.00 56.83 1.87
C PRO A 1171 -27.36 56.10 1.79
N PRO A 1172 -28.49 56.80 1.58
CA PRO A 1172 -29.83 56.21 1.50
C PRO A 1172 -29.97 55.06 0.49
N LEU A 1173 -29.13 55.06 -0.57
CA LEU A 1173 -29.02 53.97 -1.55
C LEU A 1173 -28.84 52.58 -0.91
N TYR A 1174 -28.16 52.47 0.24
CA TYR A 1174 -27.93 51.19 0.93
C TYR A 1174 -29.13 50.70 1.74
N MET A 1175 -30.17 51.52 1.91
CA MET A 1175 -31.45 51.16 2.54
C MET A 1175 -32.58 51.00 1.51
N ASP A 1176 -32.30 51.19 0.23
CA ASP A 1176 -33.27 51.07 -0.86
C ASP A 1176 -33.78 49.63 -1.03
N ALA A 1177 -35.05 49.48 -1.38
CA ALA A 1177 -35.66 48.17 -1.62
C ALA A 1177 -34.98 47.44 -2.79
N GLY A 1178 -34.60 48.17 -3.84
CA GLY A 1178 -33.84 47.63 -4.97
C GLY A 1178 -32.45 47.15 -4.58
N TYR A 1179 -31.71 47.91 -3.76
CA TYR A 1179 -30.42 47.46 -3.22
C TYR A 1179 -30.58 46.19 -2.37
N ILE A 1180 -31.52 46.19 -1.42
CA ILE A 1180 -31.73 45.09 -0.49
C ILE A 1180 -32.14 43.80 -1.23
N ARG A 1181 -33.19 43.84 -2.06
CA ARG A 1181 -33.69 42.63 -2.75
C ARG A 1181 -32.70 42.08 -3.77
N SER A 1182 -32.02 42.94 -4.52
CA SER A 1182 -31.04 42.49 -5.52
C SER A 1182 -29.73 41.97 -4.91
N ALA A 1183 -29.50 42.19 -3.61
CA ALA A 1183 -28.40 41.60 -2.83
C ALA A 1183 -28.86 40.44 -1.92
N TYR A 1184 -30.16 40.12 -1.88
CA TYR A 1184 -30.72 39.01 -1.11
C TYR A 1184 -30.69 37.71 -1.92
N PHE A 1185 -29.49 37.13 -2.04
CA PHE A 1185 -29.20 36.02 -2.93
C PHE A 1185 -29.84 34.68 -2.51
N ARG A 1186 -31.14 34.49 -2.80
CA ARG A 1186 -31.86 33.20 -2.64
C ARG A 1186 -31.23 32.05 -3.44
N LEU A 1187 -30.38 32.36 -4.44
CA LEU A 1187 -29.48 31.40 -5.10
C LEU A 1187 -28.02 31.80 -4.85
N SER A 1188 -27.28 30.99 -4.10
CA SER A 1188 -25.81 31.11 -3.97
C SER A 1188 -25.13 30.03 -4.80
N THR A 1189 -24.33 30.40 -5.80
CA THR A 1189 -23.84 29.45 -6.80
C THR A 1189 -22.34 29.56 -7.08
N SER A 1190 -21.74 28.45 -7.51
CA SER A 1190 -20.33 28.42 -7.90
C SER A 1190 -20.03 27.32 -8.92
N GLN A 1191 -19.31 27.67 -9.98
CA GLN A 1191 -18.66 26.69 -10.84
C GLN A 1191 -17.30 26.30 -10.24
N VAL A 1192 -17.11 25.00 -9.96
CA VAL A 1192 -15.82 24.44 -9.55
C VAL A 1192 -15.45 23.31 -10.52
N PRO A 1193 -14.72 23.62 -11.61
CA PRO A 1193 -14.37 22.63 -12.62
C PRO A 1193 -13.23 21.73 -12.14
N SER A 1194 -13.37 20.42 -12.37
CA SER A 1194 -12.35 19.40 -12.08
C SER A 1194 -12.41 18.30 -13.13
N ARG A 1195 -11.27 17.64 -13.41
CA ARG A 1195 -11.19 16.58 -14.43
C ARG A 1195 -11.95 15.31 -14.00
N PHE A 1196 -11.98 15.06 -12.70
CA PHE A 1196 -12.49 13.84 -12.08
C PHE A 1196 -13.98 13.92 -11.74
N ASP A 1197 -14.53 12.80 -11.25
CA ASP A 1197 -15.89 12.76 -10.71
C ASP A 1197 -15.92 13.34 -9.28
N THR A 1198 -15.74 14.65 -9.20
CA THR A 1198 -15.74 15.42 -7.94
C THR A 1198 -16.97 16.31 -7.86
N VAL A 1199 -17.40 16.65 -6.64
CA VAL A 1199 -18.45 17.63 -6.39
C VAL A 1199 -18.15 18.39 -5.11
N MET A 1200 -18.24 19.72 -5.15
CA MET A 1200 -18.18 20.59 -3.97
C MET A 1200 -19.60 20.92 -3.50
N PHE A 1201 -19.76 21.29 -2.23
CA PHE A 1201 -21.02 21.68 -1.62
C PHE A 1201 -20.75 22.60 -0.41
N PHE A 1202 -21.69 23.50 -0.17
CA PHE A 1202 -21.71 24.50 0.91
C PHE A 1202 -23.17 24.78 1.28
N GLY A 1203 -23.43 25.43 2.41
CA GLY A 1203 -24.78 25.81 2.83
C GLY A 1203 -25.31 27.06 2.12
N PRO A 1204 -26.64 27.28 2.09
CA PRO A 1204 -27.24 28.51 1.57
C PRO A 1204 -26.75 29.77 2.31
N MET A 1205 -26.74 30.91 1.61
CA MET A 1205 -26.39 32.22 2.20
C MET A 1205 -27.52 32.79 3.06
N PHE A 1206 -28.77 32.42 2.77
CA PHE A 1206 -29.98 32.87 3.46
C PHE A 1206 -30.87 31.67 3.82
N PRO A 1207 -31.66 31.73 4.91
CA PRO A 1207 -32.50 30.61 5.37
C PRO A 1207 -33.49 30.08 4.33
N ASP A 1208 -34.03 30.97 3.49
CA ASP A 1208 -35.02 30.71 2.45
C ASP A 1208 -34.41 30.59 1.03
N GLY A 1209 -33.12 30.24 0.97
CA GLY A 1209 -32.37 30.09 -0.26
C GLY A 1209 -31.78 28.69 -0.48
N TYR A 1210 -31.09 28.55 -1.60
CA TYR A 1210 -30.33 27.36 -1.97
C TYR A 1210 -28.86 27.70 -2.19
N ALA A 1211 -27.99 26.73 -1.93
CA ALA A 1211 -26.62 26.73 -2.43
C ALA A 1211 -26.45 25.65 -3.51
N ILE A 1212 -25.89 26.02 -4.67
CA ILE A 1212 -25.64 25.09 -5.79
C ILE A 1212 -24.21 25.25 -6.29
N CYS A 1213 -23.40 24.22 -6.09
CA CYS A 1213 -22.11 24.10 -6.74
C CYS A 1213 -22.17 23.09 -7.90
N TYR A 1214 -21.45 23.36 -8.98
CA TYR A 1214 -21.45 22.47 -10.15
C TYR A 1214 -20.08 22.28 -10.80
N ASN A 1215 -19.82 21.06 -11.26
CA ASN A 1215 -18.64 20.67 -12.06
C ASN A 1215 -19.10 20.11 -13.43
N PRO A 1216 -19.09 20.93 -14.51
CA PRO A 1216 -19.48 20.48 -15.84
C PRO A 1216 -18.38 19.65 -16.49
N ARG A 1217 -18.62 18.34 -16.58
CA ARG A 1217 -17.74 17.39 -17.26
C ARG A 1217 -18.08 17.32 -18.75
N GLU A 1218 -17.46 16.38 -19.47
CA GLU A 1218 -17.61 16.24 -20.93
C GLU A 1218 -19.05 15.94 -21.33
N ASP A 1219 -19.59 14.85 -20.79
CA ASP A 1219 -20.92 14.33 -21.15
C ASP A 1219 -21.87 14.19 -19.95
N CYS A 1220 -21.48 14.69 -18.77
CA CYS A 1220 -22.32 14.80 -17.57
C CYS A 1220 -22.04 16.11 -16.79
N ILE A 1221 -22.88 16.42 -15.80
CA ILE A 1221 -22.68 17.56 -14.88
C ILE A 1221 -22.86 17.07 -13.44
N ASN A 1222 -21.85 17.27 -12.59
CA ASN A 1222 -21.98 16.98 -11.16
C ASN A 1222 -22.56 18.20 -10.45
N LEU A 1223 -23.53 17.98 -9.57
CA LEU A 1223 -24.31 19.00 -8.87
C LEU A 1223 -24.34 18.71 -7.36
N GLY A 1224 -23.84 19.65 -6.55
CA GLY A 1224 -24.04 19.67 -5.11
C GLY A 1224 -25.05 20.74 -4.76
N LEU A 1225 -26.23 20.35 -4.27
CA LEU A 1225 -27.32 21.27 -3.92
C LEU A 1225 -27.64 21.16 -2.43
N SER A 1226 -27.90 22.28 -1.77
CA SER A 1226 -28.35 22.33 -0.37
C SER A 1226 -29.41 23.42 -0.11
N SER A 1227 -30.19 23.22 0.95
CA SER A 1227 -31.25 24.10 1.46
C SER A 1227 -31.44 23.83 2.97
N PHE A 1228 -32.15 24.73 3.67
CA PHE A 1228 -32.52 24.51 5.07
C PHE A 1228 -33.98 24.06 5.18
N LYS A 1229 -34.24 22.99 5.93
CA LYS A 1229 -35.59 22.43 6.15
C LYS A 1229 -36.49 23.36 6.96
N SER A 1230 -35.88 24.24 7.76
CA SER A 1230 -36.55 25.28 8.55
C SER A 1230 -37.29 26.28 7.68
N CYS A 1231 -36.95 26.40 6.39
CA CYS A 1231 -37.77 27.06 5.38
C CYS A 1231 -38.67 26.05 4.64
N PRO A 1232 -40.00 26.11 4.80
CA PRO A 1232 -40.93 25.19 4.13
C PRO A 1232 -41.11 25.46 2.63
N GLU A 1233 -40.47 26.51 2.08
CA GLU A 1233 -40.46 26.82 0.64
C GLU A 1233 -39.29 26.16 -0.11
N THR A 1234 -38.23 25.75 0.59
CA THR A 1234 -36.98 25.32 -0.05
C THR A 1234 -36.60 23.86 0.19
N PHE A 1235 -36.80 23.03 -0.83
CA PHE A 1235 -36.37 21.62 -0.83
C PHE A 1235 -35.33 21.31 -1.90
N SER A 1236 -34.14 20.87 -1.49
CA SER A 1236 -33.00 20.56 -2.38
C SER A 1236 -33.33 19.47 -3.37
N ARG A 1237 -34.04 18.44 -2.93
CA ARG A 1237 -34.49 17.33 -3.79
C ARG A 1237 -35.47 17.79 -4.86
N GLU A 1238 -36.37 18.71 -4.55
CA GLU A 1238 -37.32 19.29 -5.51
C GLU A 1238 -36.60 20.20 -6.51
N PHE A 1239 -35.73 21.08 -6.01
CA PHE A 1239 -34.91 21.96 -6.86
C PHE A 1239 -34.06 21.16 -7.84
N ARG A 1240 -33.42 20.06 -7.39
CA ARG A 1240 -32.69 19.13 -8.26
C ARG A 1240 -33.58 18.51 -9.33
N ASN A 1241 -34.77 18.01 -8.96
CA ASN A 1241 -35.72 17.45 -9.93
C ASN A 1241 -36.14 18.50 -10.98
N GLN A 1242 -36.35 19.75 -10.55
CA GLN A 1242 -36.80 20.81 -11.45
C GLN A 1242 -35.67 21.37 -12.32
N LEU A 1243 -34.44 21.37 -11.83
CA LEU A 1243 -33.22 21.67 -12.59
C LEU A 1243 -32.95 20.62 -13.68
N GLU A 1244 -33.07 19.32 -13.36
CA GLU A 1244 -32.95 18.24 -14.35
C GLU A 1244 -34.00 18.41 -15.47
N LYS A 1245 -35.26 18.66 -15.13
CA LYS A 1245 -36.32 18.96 -16.11
C LYS A 1245 -36.01 20.22 -16.94
N SER A 1246 -35.51 21.29 -16.33
CA SER A 1246 -35.17 22.54 -17.03
C SER A 1246 -34.01 22.34 -18.01
N LEU A 1247 -32.96 21.63 -17.62
CA LEU A 1247 -31.85 21.23 -18.50
C LEU A 1247 -32.34 20.36 -19.68
N LEU A 1248 -33.24 19.40 -19.44
CA LEU A 1248 -33.82 18.58 -20.51
C LEU A 1248 -34.71 19.39 -21.45
N GLN A 1249 -35.55 20.28 -20.93
CA GLN A 1249 -36.40 21.16 -21.75
C GLN A 1249 -35.58 22.11 -22.63
N MET A 1250 -34.50 22.70 -22.09
CA MET A 1250 -33.58 23.55 -22.84
C MET A 1250 -32.81 22.78 -23.93
N ARG A 1251 -32.52 21.49 -23.71
CA ARG A 1251 -31.98 20.59 -24.74
C ARG A 1251 -33.02 20.38 -25.84
N ASP A 1252 -34.24 20.01 -25.49
CA ASP A 1252 -35.26 19.56 -26.43
C ASP A 1252 -35.70 20.69 -27.40
N ILE A 1253 -35.92 21.92 -26.92
CA ILE A 1253 -36.23 23.07 -27.79
C ILE A 1253 -35.11 23.39 -28.79
N SER A 1254 -33.85 23.14 -28.42
CA SER A 1254 -32.70 23.38 -29.30
C SER A 1254 -32.56 22.32 -30.39
N LEU A 1255 -33.01 21.09 -30.11
CA LEU A 1255 -33.12 20.00 -31.09
C LEU A 1255 -34.25 20.29 -32.08
N SER A 1256 -35.40 20.76 -31.61
CA SER A 1256 -36.49 21.26 -32.48
C SER A 1256 -36.01 22.40 -33.40
N TYR A 1257 -35.34 23.41 -32.85
CA TYR A 1257 -34.79 24.52 -33.63
C TYR A 1257 -33.77 24.08 -34.69
N SER A 1258 -32.91 23.11 -34.35
CA SER A 1258 -31.90 22.61 -35.26
C SER A 1258 -32.53 21.81 -36.42
N LYS A 1259 -33.60 21.04 -36.16
CA LYS A 1259 -34.40 20.39 -37.21
C LYS A 1259 -35.15 21.36 -38.11
N ALA A 1260 -35.56 22.52 -37.59
CA ALA A 1260 -36.23 23.57 -38.37
C ALA A 1260 -35.27 24.45 -39.22
N LYS A 1261 -33.96 24.18 -39.17
CA LYS A 1261 -32.92 24.82 -40.01
C LYS A 1261 -32.36 23.91 -41.11
N LEU A 1262 -32.71 22.63 -41.07
CA LEU A 1262 -32.39 21.61 -42.08
C LEU A 1262 -33.58 21.41 -43.02
#